data_AF-A0A2K8PM49-F1
#
_entry.id   AF-A0A2K8PM49-F1
#
_cell.length_a   1.000
_cell.length_b   1.000
_cell.length_c   1.000
_cell.angle_alpha   90.00
_cell.angle_beta   90.00
_cell.angle_gamma   90.00
#
_symmetry.space_group_name_H-M   'P 1'
#
loop_
_entity.id
_entity.type
_entity.pdbx_description
1 polymer ?
#
loop_
_entity_poly.entity_id
_entity_poly.type
_entity_poly.pdbx_seq_one_letter_code
_entity_poly.pdbx_strand_id
1 'polypeptide(L)'
;MPPGHFRPRPRNSGDPPAGRPDRAVDPRYVWYGQQLEPESAAYQTGEYLEITGAFDPELFARALRRAVAESECMHLVFDRETDGGVTQRVEVTEDWPLHFVDVSGETDPRAAAVRWMREDLAGPGGLARPLFTEALFRESDDRHLWYHRIHHIAVDGLSGAVIAKRVAGVYNALLAGGSAEEGALAHHEVLVAADAAYRAGEDHRVDAEYWHGVLAGRPEAVTLSGRRPLRDLQPPLRHLEGIGAREVTALKGAARGFRTSLSGLVIAATAVCLHRMTGAGDLVLGMPAPGRTGAPAKAVPGMTSNILPIRLRVDSDTSLGDLFRQVADTVRGAVRHQRHRYEDLARDLRTAGTGALFGPVVNVVSYDHGVRFGDCPVVPRGLATGPVDDLSVNVYDRAHDGSVEVAFDANPARYAPEATTAHARRFLEGFLPAHMVPSAFVFLDGLPVTFNGKLDHKALPVPDHTPAATGRAPITGLETRLCAVFAEVLAVSGVAADEDFFALGGHSLLVVRLLARVSAELGVRVGVREFLAAPTAGDLAALVEDRRAGRTPGPVAVAGDADAWLDPGLRFPAPTPDGAGREPRRILLTGATGFVGAFLLRELLTRTARTGAELLCLVRAESPEAARARVNGVAVSYGLGPLADDPRVRVLPGDLARPSVGLDARTWRELAHGEGAVDAIVHSGAHVHHLSPYERLKAANVDGTRELLRLAAEGGATRVHHLSSLGLFRAGAEPRLITEDSDTADETHPLADGYAAGKWVADRMVGHAVARGADARVYRLGRVWADSRHGAVNPDDMYCRLLTTCAALGSVPRDAVAWADLLPADVAARALAALVLDREPTGTAGVRHLHHVRPVHALDFLRVYDSLHGTHTREVPLGEWLGALRDAGEAGRELPFLPYLDAFEEYARTLVTKPAPAVDTFRSRRTAERLEALGVTFPEIDEAMITAFWHRLAATGDLA
;
A
#
# COMPACT_ATOMS: atom_id res chain seq x y z
N MET A 1 -60.64 -23.38 -1.78
CA MET A 1 -61.70 -22.63 -2.51
C MET A 1 -61.10 -22.18 -3.84
N PRO A 2 -61.85 -22.16 -4.95
CA PRO A 2 -61.26 -21.99 -6.28
C PRO A 2 -60.62 -20.59 -6.44
N PRO A 3 -59.57 -20.44 -7.28
CA PRO A 3 -58.86 -19.19 -7.47
C PRO A 3 -59.75 -18.17 -8.18
N GLY A 4 -60.00 -17.04 -7.53
CA GLY A 4 -60.80 -15.94 -8.07
C GLY A 4 -60.09 -15.25 -9.24
N HIS A 5 -60.78 -15.21 -10.37
CA HIS A 5 -60.39 -14.48 -11.57
C HIS A 5 -60.05 -13.01 -11.29
N PHE A 6 -58.82 -12.60 -11.61
CA PHE A 6 -58.44 -11.19 -11.77
C PHE A 6 -59.25 -10.61 -12.95
N ARG A 7 -60.17 -9.68 -12.65
CA ARG A 7 -60.79 -8.83 -13.68
C ARG A 7 -59.97 -7.54 -13.82
N PRO A 8 -59.44 -7.20 -15.00
CA PRO A 8 -58.87 -5.88 -15.24
C PRO A 8 -59.96 -4.81 -15.15
N ARG A 9 -59.65 -3.68 -14.50
CA ARG A 9 -60.54 -2.50 -14.44
C ARG A 9 -60.81 -1.95 -15.86
N PRO A 10 -61.98 -1.33 -16.10
CA PRO A 10 -62.29 -0.73 -17.39
C PRO A 10 -61.40 0.49 -17.65
N ARG A 11 -60.89 0.58 -18.88
CA ARG A 11 -60.12 1.71 -19.43
C ARG A 11 -60.93 2.99 -19.28
N ASN A 12 -60.41 3.97 -18.55
CA ASN A 12 -60.92 5.34 -18.62
C ASN A 12 -60.21 6.05 -19.78
N SER A 13 -61.05 6.55 -20.68
CA SER A 13 -60.78 7.32 -21.89
C SER A 13 -59.64 8.34 -21.76
N GLY A 14 -58.54 8.05 -22.45
CA GLY A 14 -57.43 8.97 -22.68
C GLY A 14 -56.33 8.43 -23.60
N ASP A 15 -56.55 7.32 -24.32
CA ASP A 15 -55.55 6.71 -25.21
C ASP A 15 -55.21 7.63 -26.40
N PRO A 16 -53.92 7.91 -26.69
CA PRO A 16 -53.47 8.12 -28.05
C PRO A 16 -53.48 6.78 -28.82
N PRO A 17 -53.52 6.79 -30.16
CA PRO A 17 -53.95 5.64 -30.95
C PRO A 17 -52.96 4.48 -30.94
N ALA A 18 -53.51 3.27 -31.10
CA ALA A 18 -52.79 2.03 -31.35
C ALA A 18 -51.78 2.17 -32.50
N GLY A 19 -50.56 1.66 -32.25
CA GLY A 19 -49.53 1.47 -33.27
C GLY A 19 -48.81 2.75 -33.66
N ARG A 20 -47.91 3.25 -32.81
CA ARG A 20 -46.78 4.08 -33.25
C ARG A 20 -45.47 3.35 -32.94
N PRO A 21 -44.52 3.27 -33.89
CA PRO A 21 -43.19 2.79 -33.59
C PRO A 21 -42.50 3.84 -32.71
N ASP A 22 -42.45 3.58 -31.41
CA ASP A 22 -41.76 4.44 -30.46
C ASP A 22 -40.25 4.32 -30.70
N ARG A 23 -39.69 5.40 -31.25
CA ARG A 23 -38.26 5.52 -31.60
C ARG A 23 -37.42 5.40 -30.32
N ALA A 24 -36.51 4.43 -30.30
CA ALA A 24 -35.87 3.88 -29.11
C ALA A 24 -34.89 4.82 -28.36
N VAL A 25 -34.77 4.57 -27.05
CA VAL A 25 -33.54 4.77 -26.26
C VAL A 25 -32.49 3.85 -26.86
N ASP A 26 -31.54 4.40 -27.61
CA ASP A 26 -30.70 3.63 -28.54
C ASP A 26 -29.92 2.44 -27.92
N PRO A 27 -30.38 1.17 -28.05
CA PRO A 27 -29.63 -0.03 -27.66
C PRO A 27 -28.87 -0.61 -28.87
N ARG A 28 -28.75 0.15 -29.98
CA ARG A 28 -28.30 -0.35 -31.28
C ARG A 28 -26.91 -0.95 -31.20
N TYR A 29 -26.02 -0.41 -30.38
CA TYR A 29 -24.65 -0.95 -30.31
C TYR A 29 -24.60 -2.36 -29.73
N VAL A 30 -25.26 -2.60 -28.59
CA VAL A 30 -25.36 -3.94 -27.98
C VAL A 30 -26.12 -4.89 -28.92
N TRP A 31 -27.21 -4.42 -29.52
CA TRP A 31 -27.97 -5.21 -30.49
C TRP A 31 -27.13 -5.58 -31.72
N TYR A 32 -26.53 -4.61 -32.42
CA TYR A 32 -25.67 -4.88 -33.58
C TYR A 32 -24.46 -5.74 -33.18
N GLY A 33 -23.88 -5.51 -32.01
CA GLY A 33 -22.80 -6.32 -31.45
C GLY A 33 -23.20 -7.78 -31.30
N GLN A 34 -24.34 -8.04 -30.65
CA GLN A 34 -24.88 -9.40 -30.51
C GLN A 34 -25.25 -10.01 -31.87
N GLN A 35 -25.75 -9.24 -32.84
CA GLN A 35 -26.05 -9.77 -34.19
C GLN A 35 -24.80 -10.18 -34.98
N LEU A 36 -23.64 -9.57 -34.69
CA LEU A 36 -22.37 -9.96 -35.30
C LEU A 36 -21.84 -11.28 -34.73
N GLU A 37 -22.09 -11.54 -33.44
CA GLU A 37 -21.73 -12.78 -32.76
C GLU A 37 -22.94 -13.34 -31.99
N PRO A 38 -23.94 -13.95 -32.67
CA PRO A 38 -25.25 -14.29 -32.09
C PRO A 38 -25.21 -15.16 -30.84
N GLU A 39 -24.20 -16.02 -30.71
CA GLU A 39 -24.02 -16.93 -29.58
C GLU A 39 -23.13 -16.38 -28.46
N SER A 40 -22.54 -15.18 -28.62
CA SER A 40 -21.59 -14.61 -27.66
C SER A 40 -22.25 -14.40 -26.29
N ALA A 41 -21.55 -14.83 -25.24
CA ALA A 41 -21.92 -14.60 -23.85
C ALA A 41 -21.41 -13.25 -23.31
N ALA A 42 -20.64 -12.48 -24.09
CA ALA A 42 -19.96 -11.28 -23.60
C ALA A 42 -20.92 -10.18 -23.12
N TYR A 43 -22.15 -10.15 -23.63
CA TYR A 43 -23.17 -9.18 -23.20
C TYR A 43 -24.00 -9.67 -22.01
N GLN A 44 -23.61 -10.75 -21.34
CA GLN A 44 -24.25 -11.16 -20.10
C GLN A 44 -23.67 -10.40 -18.91
N THR A 45 -24.55 -9.89 -18.05
CA THR A 45 -24.19 -9.33 -16.74
C THR A 45 -24.66 -10.27 -15.65
N GLY A 46 -23.95 -10.32 -14.53
CA GLY A 46 -24.34 -11.19 -13.41
C GLY A 46 -23.81 -10.72 -12.08
N GLU A 47 -24.62 -10.87 -11.05
CA GLU A 47 -24.26 -10.71 -9.64
C GLU A 47 -25.04 -11.70 -8.78
N TYR A 48 -24.57 -11.91 -7.55
CA TYR A 48 -25.37 -12.58 -6.53
C TYR A 48 -25.36 -11.81 -5.21
N LEU A 49 -26.47 -11.89 -4.48
CA LEU A 49 -26.67 -11.28 -3.18
C LEU A 49 -26.61 -12.35 -2.10
N GLU A 50 -25.65 -12.21 -1.19
CA GLU A 50 -25.55 -13.05 0.02
C GLU A 50 -26.56 -12.56 1.05
N ILE A 51 -27.47 -13.42 1.47
CA ILE A 51 -28.55 -13.11 2.43
C ILE A 51 -28.33 -13.98 3.66
N THR A 52 -28.11 -13.36 4.82
CA THR A 52 -27.85 -14.08 6.08
C THR A 52 -28.96 -13.80 7.09
N GLY A 53 -29.53 -14.84 7.71
CA GLY A 53 -30.55 -14.75 8.75
C GLY A 53 -31.86 -15.46 8.40
N ALA A 54 -32.92 -15.14 9.15
CA ALA A 54 -34.26 -15.70 8.99
C ALA A 54 -34.94 -15.21 7.70
N PHE A 55 -34.61 -15.88 6.59
CA PHE A 55 -35.10 -15.59 5.26
C PHE A 55 -36.19 -16.59 4.85
N ASP A 56 -37.21 -16.12 4.14
CA ASP A 56 -38.34 -16.94 3.66
C ASP A 56 -38.28 -17.05 2.13
N PRO A 57 -37.83 -18.20 1.59
CA PRO A 57 -37.71 -18.43 0.14
C PRO A 57 -39.04 -18.30 -0.63
N GLU A 58 -40.18 -18.62 -0.01
CA GLU A 58 -41.49 -18.58 -0.67
C GLU A 58 -41.99 -17.14 -0.80
N LEU A 59 -41.86 -16.35 0.26
CA LEU A 59 -42.15 -14.91 0.22
C LEU A 59 -41.23 -14.20 -0.76
N PHE A 60 -39.95 -14.57 -0.79
CA PHE A 60 -38.98 -14.05 -1.75
C PHE A 60 -39.39 -14.37 -3.19
N ALA A 61 -39.76 -15.62 -3.49
CA ALA A 61 -40.20 -16.02 -4.82
C ALA A 61 -41.40 -15.18 -5.31
N ARG A 62 -42.38 -14.94 -4.44
CA ARG A 62 -43.54 -14.09 -4.73
C ARG A 62 -43.13 -12.63 -4.97
N ALA A 63 -42.22 -12.12 -4.14
CA ALA A 63 -41.71 -10.76 -4.27
C ALA A 63 -40.93 -10.55 -5.57
N LEU A 64 -40.06 -11.51 -5.92
CA LEU A 64 -39.28 -11.51 -7.15
C LEU A 64 -40.19 -11.55 -8.37
N ARG A 65 -41.13 -12.49 -8.44
CA ARG A 65 -42.08 -12.58 -9.56
C ARG A 65 -42.85 -11.28 -9.79
N ARG A 66 -43.27 -10.62 -8.71
CA ARG A 66 -43.95 -9.32 -8.79
C ARG A 66 -43.01 -8.21 -9.31
N ALA A 67 -41.82 -8.10 -8.75
CA ALA A 67 -40.86 -7.08 -9.17
C ALA A 67 -40.43 -7.26 -10.64
N VAL A 68 -40.22 -8.50 -11.08
CA VAL A 68 -39.91 -8.82 -12.49
C VAL A 68 -41.08 -8.48 -13.39
N ALA A 69 -42.33 -8.79 -13.00
CA ALA A 69 -43.52 -8.41 -13.78
C ALA A 69 -43.66 -6.88 -13.94
N GLU A 70 -43.26 -6.11 -12.94
CA GLU A 70 -43.26 -4.63 -12.96
C GLU A 70 -42.03 -4.04 -13.69
N SER A 71 -40.99 -4.84 -13.95
CA SER A 71 -39.74 -4.40 -14.58
C SER A 71 -39.79 -4.58 -16.09
N GLU A 72 -40.38 -3.63 -16.81
CA GLU A 72 -40.57 -3.70 -18.27
C GLU A 72 -39.28 -3.99 -19.06
N CYS A 73 -38.13 -3.56 -18.55
CA CYS A 73 -36.83 -3.83 -19.18
C CYS A 73 -36.50 -5.33 -19.30
N MET A 74 -37.02 -6.18 -18.41
CA MET A 74 -36.84 -7.63 -18.46
C MET A 74 -37.74 -8.31 -19.50
N HIS A 75 -38.70 -7.57 -20.06
CA HIS A 75 -39.71 -8.04 -21.01
C HIS A 75 -39.55 -7.43 -22.40
N LEU A 76 -38.41 -6.81 -22.69
CA LEU A 76 -38.13 -6.19 -23.97
C LEU A 76 -38.00 -7.24 -25.08
N VAL A 77 -38.61 -6.94 -26.21
CA VAL A 77 -38.48 -7.65 -27.48
C VAL A 77 -37.90 -6.69 -28.51
N PHE A 78 -36.94 -7.17 -29.29
CA PHE A 78 -36.25 -6.38 -30.30
C PHE A 78 -36.60 -6.89 -31.70
N ASP A 79 -37.30 -6.08 -32.48
CA ASP A 79 -37.71 -6.41 -33.85
C ASP A 79 -36.90 -5.60 -34.86
N ARG A 80 -36.44 -6.27 -35.93
CA ARG A 80 -35.66 -5.65 -37.01
C ARG A 80 -36.59 -4.91 -37.98
N GLU A 81 -36.29 -3.64 -38.26
CA GLU A 81 -36.98 -2.87 -39.29
C GLU A 81 -36.42 -3.16 -40.69
N THR A 82 -37.26 -3.01 -41.70
CA THR A 82 -36.95 -3.24 -43.12
C THR A 82 -35.90 -2.28 -43.70
N ASP A 83 -35.65 -1.14 -43.04
CA ASP A 83 -34.67 -0.12 -43.42
C ASP A 83 -33.35 -0.20 -42.65
N GLY A 84 -33.19 -1.22 -41.78
CA GLY A 84 -31.98 -1.45 -40.99
C GLY A 84 -32.03 -0.92 -39.55
N GLY A 85 -33.14 -0.32 -39.11
CA GLY A 85 -33.41 0.05 -37.72
C GLY A 85 -33.76 -1.14 -36.79
N VAL A 86 -33.82 -0.87 -35.48
CA VAL A 86 -34.34 -1.81 -34.48
C VAL A 86 -35.44 -1.12 -33.68
N THR A 87 -36.58 -1.79 -33.52
CA THR A 87 -37.66 -1.36 -32.63
C THR A 87 -37.63 -2.18 -31.36
N GLN A 88 -38.04 -1.57 -30.26
CA GLN A 88 -38.21 -2.23 -28.98
C GLN A 88 -39.69 -2.17 -28.57
N ARG A 89 -40.21 -3.26 -28.03
CA ARG A 89 -41.55 -3.32 -27.45
C ARG A 89 -41.53 -4.15 -26.18
N VAL A 90 -42.45 -3.87 -25.27
CA VAL A 90 -42.62 -4.64 -24.03
C VAL A 90 -43.63 -5.76 -24.29
N GLU A 91 -43.25 -7.00 -24.05
CA GLU A 91 -44.15 -8.15 -24.10
C GLU A 91 -43.96 -8.99 -22.84
N VAL A 92 -44.82 -8.84 -21.83
CA VAL A 92 -44.61 -9.49 -20.52
C VAL A 92 -44.56 -11.01 -20.65
N THR A 93 -43.46 -11.61 -20.18
CA THR A 93 -43.31 -13.06 -20.01
C THR A 93 -43.54 -13.41 -18.55
N GLU A 94 -44.67 -14.06 -18.25
CA GLU A 94 -44.99 -14.53 -16.89
C GLU A 94 -44.40 -15.92 -16.59
N ASP A 95 -44.09 -16.69 -17.64
CA ASP A 95 -43.58 -18.05 -17.53
C ASP A 95 -42.06 -18.09 -17.72
N TRP A 96 -41.34 -17.98 -16.60
CA TRP A 96 -39.90 -18.15 -16.53
C TRP A 96 -39.52 -18.91 -15.25
N PRO A 97 -38.49 -19.77 -15.30
CA PRO A 97 -38.08 -20.56 -14.14
C PRO A 97 -37.30 -19.71 -13.13
N LEU A 98 -37.76 -19.72 -11.87
CA LEU A 98 -36.92 -19.38 -10.73
C LEU A 98 -36.28 -20.68 -10.24
N HIS A 99 -34.96 -20.81 -10.39
CA HIS A 99 -34.23 -22.00 -9.99
C HIS A 99 -34.04 -22.00 -8.47
N PHE A 100 -34.51 -23.05 -7.78
CA PHE A 100 -34.16 -23.29 -6.38
C PHE A 100 -33.12 -24.40 -6.34
N VAL A 101 -31.92 -24.08 -5.87
CA VAL A 101 -30.80 -25.02 -5.86
C VAL A 101 -30.35 -25.21 -4.41
N ASP A 102 -30.53 -26.43 -3.89
CA ASP A 102 -30.01 -26.77 -2.57
C ASP A 102 -28.58 -27.29 -2.72
N VAL A 103 -27.61 -26.50 -2.25
CA VAL A 103 -26.19 -26.84 -2.22
C VAL A 103 -25.71 -27.16 -0.81
N SER A 104 -26.60 -27.14 0.20
CA SER A 104 -26.23 -27.36 1.60
C SER A 104 -25.66 -28.75 1.89
N GLY A 105 -25.92 -29.73 1.01
CA GLY A 105 -25.35 -31.07 1.08
C GLY A 105 -23.99 -31.24 0.39
N GLU A 106 -23.50 -30.21 -0.30
CA GLU A 106 -22.20 -30.24 -0.98
C GLU A 106 -21.04 -30.14 0.01
N THR A 107 -19.87 -30.64 -0.38
CA THR A 107 -18.66 -30.51 0.46
C THR A 107 -18.24 -29.05 0.61
N ASP A 108 -18.55 -28.24 -0.41
CA ASP A 108 -18.42 -26.80 -0.39
C ASP A 108 -19.67 -26.21 -1.06
N PRO A 109 -20.68 -25.84 -0.27
CA PRO A 109 -21.92 -25.26 -0.78
C PRO A 109 -21.70 -23.98 -1.59
N ARG A 110 -20.74 -23.12 -1.19
CA ARG A 110 -20.49 -21.84 -1.86
C ARG A 110 -19.86 -22.04 -3.23
N ALA A 111 -18.81 -22.85 -3.32
CA ALA A 111 -18.14 -23.09 -4.59
C ALA A 111 -19.06 -23.83 -5.56
N ALA A 112 -19.92 -24.74 -5.07
CA ALA A 112 -20.93 -25.38 -5.90
C ALA A 112 -21.91 -24.36 -6.51
N ALA A 113 -22.41 -23.42 -5.70
CA ALA A 113 -23.27 -22.35 -6.17
C ALA A 113 -22.57 -21.45 -7.19
N VAL A 114 -21.35 -20.98 -6.90
CA VAL A 114 -20.58 -20.11 -7.81
C VAL A 114 -20.23 -20.81 -9.11
N ARG A 115 -19.91 -22.11 -9.09
CA ARG A 115 -19.66 -22.91 -10.30
C ARG A 115 -20.89 -22.94 -11.20
N TRP A 116 -22.08 -23.21 -10.63
CA TRP A 116 -23.34 -23.17 -11.36
C TRP A 116 -23.58 -21.79 -12.00
N MET A 117 -23.35 -20.70 -11.25
CA MET A 117 -23.52 -19.34 -11.75
C MET A 117 -22.57 -19.04 -12.92
N ARG A 118 -21.32 -19.51 -12.85
CA ARG A 118 -20.33 -19.36 -13.94
C ARG A 118 -20.71 -20.18 -15.17
N GLU A 119 -21.24 -21.38 -15.00
CA GLU A 119 -21.74 -22.21 -16.10
C GLU A 119 -22.92 -21.53 -16.82
N ASP A 120 -23.87 -20.94 -16.09
CA ASP A 120 -24.97 -20.15 -16.66
C ASP A 120 -24.46 -18.89 -17.38
N LEU A 121 -23.48 -18.17 -16.80
CA LEU A 121 -22.82 -17.01 -17.44
C LEU A 121 -22.00 -17.35 -18.69
N ALA A 122 -21.52 -18.58 -18.81
CA ALA A 122 -20.82 -19.07 -19.99
C ALA A 122 -21.78 -19.64 -21.05
N GLY A 123 -23.06 -19.81 -20.70
CA GLY A 123 -24.11 -20.30 -21.59
C GLY A 123 -24.40 -19.34 -22.75
N PRO A 124 -25.16 -19.79 -23.77
CA PRO A 124 -25.42 -19.00 -24.98
C PRO A 124 -26.08 -17.65 -24.65
N GLY A 125 -25.42 -16.55 -25.03
CA GLY A 125 -25.84 -15.17 -24.72
C GLY A 125 -26.69 -14.48 -25.76
N GLY A 126 -27.34 -15.23 -26.64
CA GLY A 126 -28.24 -14.65 -27.64
C GLY A 126 -29.44 -13.90 -27.04
N LEU A 127 -30.18 -13.20 -27.92
CA LEU A 127 -31.40 -12.46 -27.56
C LEU A 127 -32.64 -13.37 -27.42
N ALA A 128 -32.43 -14.66 -27.16
CA ALA A 128 -33.53 -15.58 -26.88
C ALA A 128 -34.18 -15.22 -25.54
N ARG A 129 -35.51 -15.31 -25.47
CA ARG A 129 -36.27 -14.96 -24.27
C ARG A 129 -36.40 -16.17 -23.34
N PRO A 130 -36.40 -15.98 -22.00
CA PRO A 130 -36.23 -14.70 -21.30
C PRO A 130 -34.77 -14.18 -21.36
N LEU A 131 -34.61 -12.85 -21.32
CA LEU A 131 -33.29 -12.20 -21.36
C LEU A 131 -32.50 -12.30 -20.03
N PHE A 132 -32.96 -13.15 -19.11
CA PHE A 132 -32.45 -13.25 -17.76
C PHE A 132 -32.59 -14.66 -17.19
N THR A 133 -31.77 -14.99 -16.19
CA THR A 133 -31.86 -16.18 -15.35
C THR A 133 -31.91 -15.73 -13.88
N GLU A 134 -32.81 -16.32 -13.10
CA GLU A 134 -32.92 -16.09 -11.66
C GLU A 134 -32.73 -17.40 -10.90
N ALA A 135 -31.87 -17.41 -9.88
CA ALA A 135 -31.66 -18.57 -9.03
C ALA A 135 -31.51 -18.17 -7.56
N LEU A 136 -32.12 -18.97 -6.68
CA LEU A 136 -31.95 -18.90 -5.24
C LEU A 136 -31.26 -20.17 -4.75
N PHE A 137 -30.09 -20.01 -4.16
CA PHE A 137 -29.31 -21.09 -3.58
C PHE A 137 -29.53 -21.16 -2.07
N ARG A 138 -29.70 -22.37 -1.55
CA ARG A 138 -29.64 -22.63 -0.11
C ARG A 138 -28.25 -23.14 0.24
N GLU A 139 -27.45 -22.28 0.90
CA GLU A 139 -26.10 -22.62 1.38
C GLU A 139 -26.19 -23.34 2.72
N SER A 140 -27.09 -22.89 3.59
CA SER A 140 -27.46 -23.50 4.86
C SER A 140 -28.84 -22.96 5.29
N ASP A 141 -29.36 -23.38 6.45
CA ASP A 141 -30.69 -22.92 6.90
C ASP A 141 -30.75 -21.40 7.15
N ASP A 142 -29.62 -20.75 7.45
CA ASP A 142 -29.53 -19.31 7.71
C ASP A 142 -28.78 -18.52 6.62
N ARG A 143 -28.39 -19.16 5.51
CA ARG A 143 -27.67 -18.50 4.41
C ARG A 143 -28.21 -18.88 3.04
N HIS A 144 -28.57 -17.85 2.29
CA HIS A 144 -29.10 -17.96 0.94
C HIS A 144 -28.34 -17.05 -0.01
N LEU A 145 -28.21 -17.46 -1.27
CA LEU A 145 -27.60 -16.65 -2.33
C LEU A 145 -28.65 -16.41 -3.41
N TRP A 146 -28.99 -15.15 -3.66
CA TRP A 146 -29.85 -14.79 -4.79
C TRP A 146 -28.98 -14.35 -5.96
N TYR A 147 -28.86 -15.21 -6.97
CA TYR A 147 -28.18 -14.93 -8.23
C TYR A 147 -29.17 -14.43 -9.28
N HIS A 148 -28.76 -13.40 -10.00
CA HIS A 148 -29.45 -12.96 -11.20
C HIS A 148 -28.44 -12.64 -12.31
N ARG A 149 -28.71 -13.22 -13.47
CA ARG A 149 -28.02 -12.90 -14.72
C ARG A 149 -29.00 -12.24 -15.65
N ILE A 150 -28.61 -11.11 -16.23
CA ILE A 150 -29.45 -10.37 -17.17
C ILE A 150 -28.60 -9.94 -18.36
N HIS A 151 -29.14 -10.08 -19.57
CA HIS A 151 -28.51 -9.58 -20.77
C HIS A 151 -28.37 -8.06 -20.71
N HIS A 152 -27.17 -7.53 -20.97
CA HIS A 152 -26.82 -6.11 -20.82
C HIS A 152 -27.68 -5.18 -21.69
N ILE A 153 -28.29 -5.71 -22.75
CA ILE A 153 -29.28 -4.97 -23.57
C ILE A 153 -30.51 -4.49 -22.77
N ALA A 154 -30.85 -5.20 -21.68
CA ALA A 154 -32.01 -4.90 -20.85
C ALA A 154 -31.66 -4.02 -19.64
N VAL A 155 -30.44 -4.13 -19.12
CA VAL A 155 -30.05 -3.51 -17.84
C VAL A 155 -28.73 -2.76 -17.93
N ASP A 156 -28.59 -1.71 -17.13
CA ASP A 156 -27.31 -1.06 -16.86
C ASP A 156 -26.90 -1.23 -15.39
N GLY A 157 -25.73 -0.70 -15.03
CA GLY A 157 -25.19 -0.79 -13.66
C GLY A 157 -26.05 -0.15 -12.57
N LEU A 158 -27.09 0.64 -12.91
CA LEU A 158 -28.06 1.16 -11.94
C LEU A 158 -29.31 0.26 -11.84
N SER A 159 -29.68 -0.42 -12.92
CA SER A 159 -30.89 -1.25 -12.98
C SER A 159 -30.91 -2.37 -11.95
N GLY A 160 -29.80 -3.07 -11.72
CA GLY A 160 -29.72 -4.15 -10.72
C GLY A 160 -30.11 -3.67 -9.31
N ALA A 161 -29.58 -2.52 -8.90
CA ALA A 161 -29.92 -1.89 -7.62
C ALA A 161 -31.41 -1.52 -7.50
N VAL A 162 -32.00 -1.01 -8.58
CA VAL A 162 -33.42 -0.62 -8.61
C VAL A 162 -34.32 -1.85 -8.49
N ILE A 163 -34.02 -2.91 -9.23
CA ILE A 163 -34.76 -4.18 -9.20
C ILE A 163 -34.61 -4.83 -7.81
N ALA A 164 -33.39 -4.96 -7.28
CA ALA A 164 -33.15 -5.55 -5.96
C ALA A 164 -33.86 -4.81 -4.82
N LYS A 165 -33.85 -3.48 -4.84
CA LYS A 165 -34.63 -2.66 -3.89
C LYS A 165 -36.13 -2.90 -4.01
N ARG A 166 -36.64 -3.06 -5.23
CA ARG A 166 -38.06 -3.35 -5.45
C ARG A 166 -38.43 -4.73 -4.91
N VAL A 167 -37.63 -5.77 -5.19
CA VAL A 167 -37.84 -7.13 -4.64
C VAL A 167 -37.88 -7.09 -3.11
N ALA A 168 -36.90 -6.42 -2.48
CA ALA A 168 -36.87 -6.28 -1.03
C ALA A 168 -38.07 -5.49 -0.47
N GLY A 169 -38.48 -4.41 -1.12
CA GLY A 169 -39.67 -3.65 -0.72
C GLY A 169 -40.94 -4.49 -0.75
N VAL A 170 -41.12 -5.30 -1.80
CA VAL A 170 -42.27 -6.23 -1.90
C VAL A 170 -42.17 -7.33 -0.84
N TYR A 171 -40.98 -7.93 -0.67
CA TYR A 171 -40.74 -8.97 0.34
C TYR A 171 -41.08 -8.46 1.74
N ASN A 172 -40.58 -7.28 2.12
CA ASN A 172 -40.79 -6.70 3.44
C ASN A 172 -42.26 -6.38 3.70
N ALA A 173 -42.99 -5.92 2.69
CA ALA A 173 -44.43 -5.69 2.81
C ALA A 173 -45.21 -7.01 3.02
N LEU A 174 -44.84 -8.08 2.29
CA LEU A 174 -45.45 -9.40 2.44
C LEU A 174 -45.11 -10.03 3.81
N LEU A 175 -43.87 -9.89 4.27
CA LEU A 175 -43.41 -10.36 5.58
C LEU A 175 -44.18 -9.70 6.72
N ALA A 176 -44.52 -8.42 6.59
CA ALA A 176 -45.36 -7.69 7.54
C ALA A 176 -46.86 -8.02 7.44
N GLY A 177 -47.27 -8.96 6.58
CA GLY A 177 -48.67 -9.33 6.35
C GLY A 177 -49.47 -8.32 5.50
N GLY A 178 -48.80 -7.37 4.86
CA GLY A 178 -49.40 -6.34 4.01
C GLY A 178 -49.25 -6.61 2.51
N SER A 179 -49.56 -5.60 1.70
CA SER A 179 -49.34 -5.59 0.25
C SER A 179 -48.50 -4.38 -0.15
N ALA A 180 -47.46 -4.60 -0.97
CA ALA A 180 -46.72 -3.48 -1.56
C ALA A 180 -47.59 -2.68 -2.55
N GLU A 181 -47.26 -1.39 -2.72
CA GLU A 181 -47.87 -0.51 -3.72
C GLU A 181 -47.74 -1.10 -5.13
N GLU A 182 -48.80 -1.07 -5.93
CA GLU A 182 -48.78 -1.54 -7.34
C GLU A 182 -48.09 -0.50 -8.25
N GLY A 183 -47.30 -0.97 -9.22
CA GLY A 183 -46.72 -0.10 -10.25
C GLY A 183 -45.68 0.92 -9.73
N ALA A 184 -44.92 0.56 -8.69
CA ALA A 184 -43.94 1.49 -8.10
C ALA A 184 -42.70 1.76 -8.98
N LEU A 185 -42.48 0.96 -10.03
CA LEU A 185 -41.48 1.23 -11.05
C LEU A 185 -42.13 1.99 -12.19
N ALA A 186 -41.49 3.10 -12.61
CA ALA A 186 -41.97 3.86 -13.75
C ALA A 186 -41.72 3.11 -15.07
N HIS A 187 -42.58 3.36 -16.06
CA HIS A 187 -42.56 2.69 -17.37
C HIS A 187 -41.31 3.04 -18.20
N HIS A 188 -40.87 2.11 -19.05
CA HIS A 188 -39.73 2.25 -19.95
C HIS A 188 -39.87 3.44 -20.91
N GLU A 189 -41.11 3.82 -21.25
CA GLU A 189 -41.43 5.01 -22.05
C GLU A 189 -40.83 6.30 -21.47
N VAL A 190 -40.61 6.39 -20.16
CA VAL A 190 -40.00 7.56 -19.52
C VAL A 190 -38.56 7.72 -19.98
N LEU A 191 -37.81 6.62 -20.13
CA LEU A 191 -36.44 6.65 -20.66
C LEU A 191 -36.47 7.04 -22.15
N VAL A 192 -37.42 6.48 -22.92
CA VAL A 192 -37.62 6.78 -24.36
C VAL A 192 -37.89 8.26 -24.58
N ALA A 193 -38.87 8.80 -23.86
CA ALA A 193 -39.23 10.21 -23.94
C ALA A 193 -38.06 11.11 -23.52
N ALA A 194 -37.31 10.74 -22.47
CA ALA A 194 -36.16 11.51 -22.01
C ALA A 194 -35.01 11.53 -23.01
N ASP A 195 -34.71 10.42 -23.70
CA ASP A 195 -33.68 10.34 -24.74
C ASP A 195 -34.10 11.14 -25.98
N ALA A 196 -35.35 10.98 -26.44
CA ALA A 196 -35.90 11.73 -27.57
C ALA A 196 -35.91 13.25 -27.32
N ALA A 197 -36.33 13.68 -26.12
CA ALA A 197 -36.33 15.09 -25.73
C ALA A 197 -34.91 15.68 -25.70
N TYR A 198 -33.92 14.90 -25.25
CA TYR A 198 -32.53 15.33 -25.27
C TYR A 198 -31.98 15.48 -26.69
N ARG A 199 -32.17 14.46 -27.54
CA ARG A 199 -31.71 14.49 -28.95
C ARG A 199 -32.31 15.65 -29.74
N ALA A 200 -33.53 16.08 -29.41
CA ALA A 200 -34.20 17.22 -30.02
C ALA A 200 -33.83 18.57 -29.38
N GLY A 201 -33.19 18.57 -28.21
CA GLY A 201 -32.90 19.75 -27.41
C GLY A 201 -31.51 20.35 -27.70
N GLU A 202 -31.30 21.57 -27.18
CA GLU A 202 -30.03 22.29 -27.28
C GLU A 202 -28.90 21.59 -26.50
N ASP A 203 -29.24 20.93 -25.39
CA ASP A 203 -28.28 20.18 -24.55
C ASP A 203 -27.49 19.14 -25.37
N HIS A 204 -28.12 18.46 -26.33
CA HIS A 204 -27.43 17.49 -27.20
C HIS A 204 -26.36 18.14 -28.08
N ARG A 205 -26.61 19.36 -28.56
CA ARG A 205 -25.63 20.12 -29.36
C ARG A 205 -24.48 20.61 -28.49
N VAL A 206 -24.79 21.10 -27.29
CA VAL A 206 -23.79 21.53 -26.30
C VAL A 206 -22.89 20.37 -25.88
N ASP A 207 -23.47 19.22 -25.57
CA ASP A 207 -22.70 18.02 -25.20
C ASP A 207 -21.83 17.54 -26.37
N ALA A 208 -22.35 17.54 -27.62
CA ALA A 208 -21.57 17.19 -28.80
C ALA A 208 -20.36 18.13 -29.03
N GLU A 209 -20.57 19.45 -28.90
CA GLU A 209 -19.50 20.46 -29.02
C GLU A 209 -18.42 20.26 -27.93
N TYR A 210 -18.84 19.97 -26.68
CA TYR A 210 -17.92 19.65 -25.59
C TYR A 210 -17.04 18.43 -25.92
N TRP A 211 -17.63 17.32 -26.37
CA TRP A 211 -16.89 16.10 -26.66
C TRP A 211 -15.97 16.23 -27.88
N HIS A 212 -16.37 17.01 -28.89
CA HIS A 212 -15.48 17.40 -29.99
C HIS A 212 -14.24 18.16 -29.49
N GLY A 213 -14.40 19.03 -28.51
CA GLY A 213 -13.29 19.72 -27.84
C GLY A 213 -12.37 18.76 -27.08
N VAL A 214 -12.93 17.88 -26.26
CA VAL A 214 -12.16 16.90 -25.44
C VAL A 214 -11.33 15.97 -26.32
N LEU A 215 -11.88 15.48 -27.43
CA LEU A 215 -11.22 14.56 -28.35
C LEU A 215 -10.57 15.24 -29.56
N ALA A 216 -10.37 16.56 -29.49
CA ALA A 216 -9.64 17.30 -30.51
C ALA A 216 -8.23 16.71 -30.70
N GLY A 217 -7.79 16.59 -31.95
CA GLY A 217 -6.52 15.97 -32.32
C GLY A 217 -6.53 14.44 -32.39
N ARG A 218 -7.66 13.78 -32.07
CA ARG A 218 -7.87 12.32 -32.20
C ARG A 218 -6.74 11.49 -31.55
N PRO A 219 -6.55 11.58 -30.23
CA PRO A 219 -5.55 10.78 -29.52
C PRO A 219 -5.75 9.29 -29.77
N GLU A 220 -4.65 8.55 -29.92
CA GLU A 220 -4.69 7.09 -30.07
C GLU A 220 -4.99 6.43 -28.72
N ALA A 221 -5.85 5.42 -28.71
CA ALA A 221 -6.14 4.64 -27.51
C ALA A 221 -4.90 3.83 -27.09
N VAL A 222 -4.35 4.17 -25.92
CA VAL A 222 -3.21 3.47 -25.34
C VAL A 222 -3.65 2.12 -24.78
N THR A 223 -3.04 1.04 -25.26
CA THR A 223 -3.28 -0.34 -24.79
C THR A 223 -1.99 -0.95 -24.26
N LEU A 224 -2.10 -1.80 -23.25
CA LEU A 224 -0.96 -2.55 -22.70
C LEU A 224 -0.57 -3.74 -23.57
N SER A 225 -1.49 -4.23 -24.41
CA SER A 225 -1.24 -5.39 -25.29
C SER A 225 -0.35 -5.06 -26.50
N GLY A 226 -0.26 -3.78 -26.89
CA GLY A 226 0.36 -3.35 -28.16
C GLY A 226 -0.30 -3.92 -29.43
N ARG A 227 -1.43 -4.64 -29.29
CA ARG A 227 -2.15 -5.31 -30.38
C ARG A 227 -3.40 -4.52 -30.74
N ARG A 228 -3.75 -4.53 -32.04
CA ARG A 228 -5.01 -3.92 -32.50
C ARG A 228 -6.21 -4.76 -32.07
N PRO A 229 -7.39 -4.15 -31.90
CA PRO A 229 -8.61 -4.88 -31.55
C PRO A 229 -8.90 -5.96 -32.59
N LEU A 230 -8.86 -7.23 -32.18
CA LEU A 230 -9.70 -8.24 -32.81
C LEU A 230 -11.07 -8.12 -32.13
N ARG A 231 -12.14 -8.02 -32.92
CA ARG A 231 -13.50 -8.17 -32.38
C ARG A 231 -13.69 -9.67 -32.13
N ASP A 232 -13.22 -10.11 -30.96
CA ASP A 232 -13.45 -11.43 -30.42
C ASP A 232 -13.92 -11.20 -28.98
N LEU A 233 -15.24 -11.16 -28.82
CA LEU A 233 -15.89 -10.88 -27.54
C LEU A 233 -16.10 -12.20 -26.81
N GLN A 234 -15.00 -12.73 -26.29
CA GLN A 234 -14.99 -13.84 -25.34
C GLN A 234 -15.26 -13.31 -23.91
N PRO A 235 -15.72 -14.15 -22.97
CA PRO A 235 -15.73 -13.81 -21.56
C PRO A 235 -14.34 -13.31 -21.08
N PRO A 236 -14.27 -12.27 -20.25
CA PRO A 236 -12.99 -11.69 -19.85
C PRO A 236 -12.21 -12.63 -18.92
N LEU A 237 -10.88 -12.58 -19.01
CA LEU A 237 -9.99 -13.10 -17.98
C LEU A 237 -10.11 -12.22 -16.75
N ARG A 238 -10.69 -12.76 -15.68
CA ARG A 238 -10.94 -12.02 -14.43
C ARG A 238 -9.91 -12.36 -13.36
N HIS A 239 -9.33 -11.33 -12.76
CA HIS A 239 -8.46 -11.41 -11.58
C HIS A 239 -9.05 -10.57 -10.44
N LEU A 240 -9.04 -11.05 -9.19
CA LEU A 240 -9.63 -10.36 -8.03
C LEU A 240 -8.59 -10.09 -6.94
N GLU A 241 -8.64 -8.91 -6.34
CA GLU A 241 -7.78 -8.49 -5.23
C GLU A 241 -8.57 -7.84 -4.10
N GLY A 242 -8.25 -8.20 -2.86
CA GLY A 242 -8.85 -7.62 -1.66
C GLY A 242 -7.96 -6.55 -1.03
N ILE A 243 -8.52 -5.37 -0.80
CA ILE A 243 -7.87 -4.28 -0.04
C ILE A 243 -8.57 -4.15 1.31
N GLY A 244 -7.80 -4.32 2.39
CA GLY A 244 -8.29 -4.29 3.77
C GLY A 244 -8.89 -2.94 4.19
N ALA A 245 -9.74 -2.97 5.22
CA ALA A 245 -10.49 -1.79 5.67
C ALA A 245 -9.61 -0.64 6.18
N ARG A 246 -8.46 -0.97 6.78
CA ARG A 246 -7.49 0.01 7.26
C ARG A 246 -6.89 0.79 6.09
N GLU A 247 -6.51 0.08 5.03
CA GLU A 247 -5.90 0.62 3.82
C GLU A 247 -6.92 1.47 3.04
N VAL A 248 -8.15 0.96 2.87
CA VAL A 248 -9.24 1.71 2.24
C VAL A 248 -9.54 3.00 3.00
N THR A 249 -9.50 2.98 4.33
CA THR A 249 -9.66 4.18 5.16
C THR A 249 -8.56 5.20 4.89
N ALA A 250 -7.31 4.75 4.78
CA ALA A 250 -6.18 5.61 4.40
C ALA A 250 -6.33 6.17 2.98
N LEU A 251 -6.72 5.35 2.00
CA LEU A 251 -6.95 5.77 0.61
C LEU A 251 -8.08 6.80 0.48
N LYS A 252 -9.22 6.55 1.14
CA LYS A 252 -10.33 7.52 1.23
C LYS A 252 -9.91 8.79 1.99
N GLY A 253 -9.00 8.69 2.96
CA GLY A 253 -8.38 9.83 3.64
C GLY A 253 -7.51 10.67 2.70
N ALA A 254 -6.63 10.03 1.94
CA ALA A 254 -5.76 10.68 0.95
C ALA A 254 -6.55 11.35 -0.16
N ALA A 255 -7.55 10.65 -0.73
CA ALA A 255 -8.44 11.20 -1.77
C ALA A 255 -9.13 12.50 -1.30
N ARG A 256 -9.60 12.53 -0.04
CA ARG A 256 -10.18 13.74 0.57
C ARG A 256 -9.16 14.88 0.68
N GLY A 257 -7.91 14.58 1.03
CA GLY A 257 -6.81 15.55 1.06
C GLY A 257 -6.60 16.26 -0.29
N PHE A 258 -6.79 15.54 -1.40
CA PHE A 258 -6.66 16.07 -2.77
C PHE A 258 -7.98 16.55 -3.39
N ARG A 259 -9.07 16.67 -2.60
CA ARG A 259 -10.41 17.05 -3.07
C ARG A 259 -10.93 16.18 -4.22
N THR A 260 -10.61 14.89 -4.19
CA THR A 260 -11.06 13.89 -5.15
C THR A 260 -11.79 12.74 -4.45
N SER A 261 -12.40 11.84 -5.23
CA SER A 261 -13.06 10.63 -4.73
C SER A 261 -12.14 9.41 -4.83
N LEU A 262 -12.53 8.27 -4.25
CA LEU A 262 -11.85 6.99 -4.48
C LEU A 262 -11.79 6.67 -5.99
N SER A 263 -12.86 6.95 -6.72
CA SER A 263 -12.88 6.82 -8.19
C SER A 263 -11.84 7.70 -8.87
N GLY A 264 -11.73 8.98 -8.49
CA GLY A 264 -10.70 9.86 -9.02
C GLY A 264 -9.28 9.40 -8.65
N LEU A 265 -9.10 8.79 -7.49
CA LEU A 265 -7.82 8.19 -7.11
C LEU A 265 -7.46 7.01 -8.02
N VAL A 266 -8.39 6.07 -8.23
CA VAL A 266 -8.18 4.90 -9.09
C VAL A 266 -7.97 5.32 -10.55
N ILE A 267 -8.65 6.35 -11.04
CA ILE A 267 -8.44 6.89 -12.40
C ILE A 267 -7.03 7.48 -12.54
N ALA A 268 -6.60 8.33 -11.60
CA ALA A 268 -5.25 8.91 -11.61
C ALA A 268 -4.19 7.82 -11.54
N ALA A 269 -4.43 6.82 -10.70
CA ALA A 269 -3.63 5.64 -10.56
C ALA A 269 -3.44 4.90 -11.89
N THR A 270 -4.54 4.51 -12.54
CA THR A 270 -4.50 3.86 -13.85
C THR A 270 -3.73 4.68 -14.88
N ALA A 271 -3.89 6.01 -14.88
CA ALA A 271 -3.18 6.90 -15.79
C ALA A 271 -1.65 6.88 -15.55
N VAL A 272 -1.18 6.99 -14.30
CA VAL A 272 0.25 6.91 -13.97
C VAL A 272 0.84 5.56 -14.37
N CYS A 273 0.11 4.48 -14.10
CA CYS A 273 0.55 3.13 -14.46
C CYS A 273 0.75 3.00 -15.98
N LEU A 274 -0.24 3.44 -16.76
CA LEU A 274 -0.17 3.41 -18.22
C LEU A 274 0.96 4.27 -18.76
N HIS A 275 1.14 5.48 -18.23
CA HIS A 275 2.27 6.34 -18.61
C HIS A 275 3.61 5.66 -18.35
N ARG A 276 3.82 5.10 -17.15
CA ARG A 276 5.09 4.42 -16.80
C ARG A 276 5.38 3.19 -17.65
N MET A 277 4.34 2.48 -18.08
CA MET A 277 4.49 1.25 -18.85
C MET A 277 4.63 1.48 -20.36
N THR A 278 4.01 2.52 -20.88
CA THR A 278 3.93 2.78 -22.34
C THR A 278 4.75 3.99 -22.79
N GLY A 279 5.12 4.87 -21.86
CA GLY A 279 5.71 6.17 -22.15
C GLY A 279 4.71 7.20 -22.71
N ALA A 280 3.43 6.85 -22.87
CA ALA A 280 2.44 7.73 -23.47
C ALA A 280 2.05 8.86 -22.49
N GLY A 281 2.15 10.10 -22.95
CA GLY A 281 1.78 11.28 -22.16
C GLY A 281 0.38 11.84 -22.42
N ASP A 282 -0.32 11.36 -23.45
CA ASP A 282 -1.73 11.67 -23.74
C ASP A 282 -2.55 10.39 -23.60
N LEU A 283 -3.28 10.28 -22.49
CA LEU A 283 -4.00 9.07 -22.13
C LEU A 283 -5.50 9.32 -22.19
N VAL A 284 -6.25 8.40 -22.79
CA VAL A 284 -7.72 8.44 -22.76
C VAL A 284 -8.22 7.14 -22.13
N LEU A 285 -8.80 7.23 -20.94
CA LEU A 285 -9.39 6.11 -20.20
C LEU A 285 -10.91 6.07 -20.42
N GLY A 286 -11.53 4.90 -20.30
CA GLY A 286 -12.99 4.80 -20.26
C GLY A 286 -13.50 4.87 -18.82
N MET A 287 -14.62 5.57 -18.59
CA MET A 287 -15.31 5.57 -17.29
C MET A 287 -16.82 5.34 -17.51
N PRO A 288 -17.39 4.23 -17.05
CA PRO A 288 -18.83 3.98 -17.18
C PRO A 288 -19.65 5.03 -16.43
N ALA A 289 -20.79 5.39 -17.00
CA ALA A 289 -21.76 6.29 -16.40
C ALA A 289 -23.19 5.82 -16.73
N PRO A 290 -24.20 6.16 -15.91
CA PRO A 290 -25.58 5.74 -16.15
C PRO A 290 -26.19 6.29 -17.45
N GLY A 291 -25.64 7.36 -18.03
CA GLY A 291 -26.14 8.00 -19.26
C GLY A 291 -27.51 8.68 -19.12
N ARG A 292 -28.11 8.65 -17.92
CA ARG A 292 -29.38 9.29 -17.57
C ARG A 292 -29.24 10.23 -16.37
N THR A 293 -30.00 11.33 -16.42
CA THR A 293 -30.01 12.39 -15.39
C THR A 293 -31.43 12.67 -14.90
N GLY A 294 -31.55 13.24 -13.70
CA GLY A 294 -32.85 13.50 -13.07
C GLY A 294 -33.42 12.30 -12.30
N ALA A 295 -34.22 12.58 -11.27
CA ALA A 295 -34.79 11.56 -10.39
C ALA A 295 -35.76 10.59 -11.10
N PRO A 296 -36.67 11.04 -12.00
CA PRO A 296 -37.61 10.13 -12.67
C PRO A 296 -36.92 9.09 -13.54
N ALA A 297 -35.93 9.49 -14.35
CA ALA A 297 -35.21 8.56 -15.22
C ALA A 297 -34.37 7.55 -14.40
N LYS A 298 -33.75 7.99 -13.29
CA LYS A 298 -32.97 7.10 -12.40
C LYS A 298 -33.81 6.05 -11.67
N ALA A 299 -35.13 6.23 -11.61
CA ALA A 299 -36.04 5.26 -10.98
C ALA A 299 -36.49 4.15 -11.94
N VAL A 300 -36.18 4.26 -13.24
CA VAL A 300 -36.57 3.28 -14.25
C VAL A 300 -35.40 2.35 -14.52
N PRO A 301 -35.53 1.03 -14.29
CA PRO A 301 -34.52 0.07 -14.75
C PRO A 301 -34.58 -0.02 -16.29
N GLY A 302 -33.41 0.00 -16.91
CA GLY A 302 -33.27 -0.07 -18.38
C GLY A 302 -31.83 0.21 -18.80
N MET A 303 -31.48 -0.17 -20.03
CA MET A 303 -30.13 0.06 -20.57
C MET A 303 -29.97 1.50 -21.08
N THR A 304 -29.27 2.33 -20.31
CA THR A 304 -28.90 3.71 -20.71
C THR A 304 -27.44 4.04 -20.52
N SER A 305 -26.61 3.06 -20.13
CA SER A 305 -25.21 3.33 -19.80
C SER A 305 -24.44 3.93 -20.97
N ASN A 306 -23.41 4.68 -20.60
CA ASN A 306 -22.45 5.28 -21.51
C ASN A 306 -21.04 5.05 -20.95
N ILE A 307 -20.03 5.06 -21.81
CA ILE A 307 -18.63 5.04 -21.38
C ILE A 307 -18.00 6.37 -21.76
N LEU A 308 -17.63 7.15 -20.74
CA LEU A 308 -17.14 8.51 -20.89
C LEU A 308 -15.62 8.49 -21.10
N PRO A 309 -15.10 9.12 -22.17
CA PRO A 309 -13.66 9.31 -22.36
C PRO A 309 -13.10 10.27 -21.30
N ILE A 310 -12.13 9.79 -20.52
CA ILE A 310 -11.37 10.56 -19.53
C ILE A 310 -9.96 10.80 -20.07
N ARG A 311 -9.78 11.95 -20.73
CA ARG A 311 -8.48 12.35 -21.28
C ARG A 311 -7.62 13.04 -20.23
N LEU A 312 -6.41 12.53 -20.03
CA LEU A 312 -5.44 12.98 -19.04
C LEU A 312 -4.08 13.19 -19.70
N ARG A 313 -3.33 14.16 -19.20
CA ARG A 313 -1.95 14.42 -19.62
C ARG A 313 -1.03 14.08 -18.47
N VAL A 314 -0.11 13.16 -18.72
CA VAL A 314 0.83 12.66 -17.71
C VAL A 314 2.22 12.70 -18.31
N ASP A 315 3.07 13.57 -17.77
CA ASP A 315 4.48 13.68 -18.15
C ASP A 315 5.36 13.46 -16.91
N SER A 316 6.67 13.30 -17.10
CA SER A 316 7.62 13.02 -16.01
C SER A 316 7.70 14.11 -14.91
N ASP A 317 7.20 15.30 -15.20
CA ASP A 317 7.12 16.47 -14.31
C ASP A 317 5.70 16.71 -13.76
N THR A 318 4.70 15.91 -14.16
CA THR A 318 3.32 16.04 -13.67
C THR A 318 3.25 15.64 -12.20
N SER A 319 2.95 16.60 -11.32
CA SER A 319 2.78 16.33 -9.90
C SER A 319 1.50 15.53 -9.63
N LEU A 320 1.49 14.71 -8.57
CA LEU A 320 0.27 13.98 -8.16
C LEU A 320 -0.89 14.92 -7.88
N GLY A 321 -0.62 16.08 -7.27
CA GLY A 321 -1.65 17.09 -6.99
C GLY A 321 -2.27 17.68 -8.25
N ASP A 322 -1.47 17.92 -9.30
CA ASP A 322 -1.96 18.42 -10.58
C ASP A 322 -2.74 17.34 -11.34
N LEU A 323 -2.26 16.09 -11.29
CA LEU A 323 -2.98 14.96 -11.86
C LEU A 323 -4.34 14.76 -11.18
N PHE A 324 -4.42 14.78 -9.84
CA PHE A 324 -5.70 14.65 -9.14
C PHE A 324 -6.66 15.81 -9.46
N ARG A 325 -6.13 17.04 -9.61
CA ARG A 325 -6.95 18.19 -10.02
C ARG A 325 -7.48 18.00 -11.43
N GLN A 326 -6.62 17.59 -12.37
CA GLN A 326 -7.00 17.26 -13.74
C GLN A 326 -8.06 16.18 -13.77
N VAL A 327 -7.88 15.07 -13.05
CA VAL A 327 -8.88 14.00 -12.95
C VAL A 327 -10.21 14.54 -12.41
N ALA A 328 -10.17 15.32 -11.33
CA ALA A 328 -11.38 15.86 -10.74
C ALA A 328 -12.11 16.82 -11.70
N ASP A 329 -11.40 17.66 -12.44
CA ASP A 329 -11.95 18.55 -13.47
C ASP A 329 -12.53 17.77 -14.66
N THR A 330 -11.76 16.82 -15.22
CA THR A 330 -12.15 16.00 -16.37
C THR A 330 -13.37 15.14 -16.03
N VAL A 331 -13.39 14.47 -14.87
CA VAL A 331 -14.54 13.66 -14.43
C VAL A 331 -15.78 14.52 -14.23
N ARG A 332 -15.65 15.70 -13.61
CA ARG A 332 -16.78 16.63 -13.45
C ARG A 332 -17.33 17.10 -14.80
N GLY A 333 -16.46 17.44 -15.74
CA GLY A 333 -16.84 17.83 -17.09
C GLY A 333 -17.55 16.69 -17.82
N ALA A 334 -16.95 15.50 -17.82
CA ALA A 334 -17.49 14.31 -18.46
C ALA A 334 -18.89 13.93 -17.94
N VAL A 335 -19.08 13.89 -16.61
CA VAL A 335 -20.37 13.52 -15.99
C VAL A 335 -21.50 14.50 -16.32
N ARG A 336 -21.18 15.79 -16.54
CA ARG A 336 -22.18 16.80 -16.95
C ARG A 336 -22.72 16.55 -18.35
N HIS A 337 -21.88 16.05 -19.25
CA HIS A 337 -22.21 15.80 -20.66
C HIS A 337 -22.40 14.29 -20.95
N GLN A 338 -22.75 13.51 -19.93
CA GLN A 338 -22.80 12.04 -19.99
C GLN A 338 -23.91 11.48 -20.89
N ARG A 339 -24.85 12.32 -21.35
CA ARG A 339 -26.01 11.93 -22.15
C ARG A 339 -25.64 11.79 -23.63
N HIS A 340 -24.56 12.44 -24.10
CA HIS A 340 -24.02 12.22 -25.44
C HIS A 340 -23.25 10.90 -25.47
N ARG A 341 -23.81 9.93 -26.17
CA ARG A 341 -23.33 8.55 -26.07
C ARG A 341 -22.03 8.34 -26.85
N TYR A 342 -21.25 7.37 -26.40
CA TYR A 342 -20.04 6.91 -27.06
C TYR A 342 -20.25 6.61 -28.56
N GLU A 343 -21.39 6.03 -28.93
CA GLU A 343 -21.68 5.68 -30.32
C GLU A 343 -21.92 6.91 -31.20
N ASP A 344 -22.64 7.89 -30.65
CA ASP A 344 -22.92 9.17 -31.31
C ASP A 344 -21.58 9.90 -31.51
N LEU A 345 -20.73 9.93 -30.47
CA LEU A 345 -19.38 10.50 -30.54
C LEU A 345 -18.48 9.80 -31.58
N ALA A 346 -18.48 8.47 -31.64
CA ALA A 346 -17.72 7.70 -32.63
C ALA A 346 -18.20 7.98 -34.06
N ARG A 347 -19.52 8.16 -34.25
CA ARG A 347 -20.12 8.52 -35.54
C ARG A 347 -19.72 9.93 -35.95
N ASP A 348 -19.84 10.91 -35.05
CA ASP A 348 -19.54 12.32 -35.28
C ASP A 348 -18.07 12.53 -35.67
N LEU A 349 -17.16 11.79 -35.02
CA LEU A 349 -15.73 11.85 -35.29
C LEU A 349 -15.31 11.13 -36.58
N ARG A 350 -16.26 10.51 -37.31
CA ARG A 350 -16.01 9.68 -38.52
C ARG A 350 -14.96 8.60 -38.31
N THR A 351 -14.89 8.01 -37.12
CA THR A 351 -14.10 6.79 -36.89
C THR A 351 -14.87 5.59 -37.45
N ALA A 352 -15.11 5.61 -38.76
CA ALA A 352 -15.68 4.48 -39.48
C ALA A 352 -14.59 3.42 -39.65
N GLY A 353 -14.48 2.54 -38.65
CA GLY A 353 -13.63 1.35 -38.69
C GLY A 353 -12.25 1.55 -38.08
N THR A 354 -11.98 0.77 -37.02
CA THR A 354 -10.66 0.30 -36.54
C THR A 354 -9.94 0.95 -35.35
N GLY A 355 -10.50 1.94 -34.63
CA GLY A 355 -9.88 2.46 -33.39
C GLY A 355 -10.87 2.54 -32.21
N ALA A 356 -10.51 1.98 -31.05
CA ALA A 356 -11.18 2.30 -29.79
C ALA A 356 -10.90 3.79 -29.45
N LEU A 357 -11.88 4.54 -28.91
CA LEU A 357 -11.66 5.96 -28.54
C LEU A 357 -10.93 6.12 -27.20
N PHE A 358 -10.78 5.04 -26.44
CA PHE A 358 -10.08 5.00 -25.16
C PHE A 358 -9.38 3.64 -24.97
N GLY A 359 -8.37 3.64 -24.10
CA GLY A 359 -7.65 2.46 -23.62
C GLY A 359 -8.42 1.72 -22.51
N PRO A 360 -7.77 1.37 -21.40
CA PRO A 360 -8.45 0.68 -20.30
C PRO A 360 -9.65 1.44 -19.73
N VAL A 361 -10.64 0.68 -19.26
CA VAL A 361 -11.82 1.17 -18.56
C VAL A 361 -11.57 1.14 -17.06
N VAL A 362 -11.95 2.20 -16.35
CA VAL A 362 -11.92 2.25 -14.88
C VAL A 362 -13.34 2.41 -14.39
N ASN A 363 -13.84 1.41 -13.69
CA ASN A 363 -15.20 1.33 -13.22
C ASN A 363 -15.22 1.20 -11.70
N VAL A 364 -15.65 2.25 -10.98
CA VAL A 364 -15.78 2.16 -9.53
C VAL A 364 -17.25 1.97 -9.19
N VAL A 365 -17.60 0.74 -8.83
CA VAL A 365 -18.97 0.30 -8.58
C VAL A 365 -19.20 0.27 -7.07
N SER A 366 -20.16 1.06 -6.61
CA SER A 366 -20.68 0.92 -5.25
C SER A 366 -21.85 -0.05 -5.31
N TYR A 367 -21.58 -1.32 -5.02
CA TYR A 367 -22.63 -2.34 -5.01
C TYR A 367 -23.46 -2.34 -3.72
N ASP A 368 -23.13 -1.54 -2.71
CA ASP A 368 -24.00 -1.45 -1.54
C ASP A 368 -25.33 -0.74 -1.89
N HIS A 369 -26.30 -1.55 -2.29
CA HIS A 369 -27.64 -1.10 -2.61
C HIS A 369 -28.44 -0.73 -1.34
N GLY A 370 -27.92 -0.97 -0.13
CA GLY A 370 -28.68 -0.81 1.12
C GLY A 370 -29.91 -1.71 1.19
N VAL A 371 -29.87 -2.86 0.50
CA VAL A 371 -30.97 -3.82 0.42
C VAL A 371 -31.03 -4.66 1.69
N ARG A 372 -32.24 -4.92 2.20
CA ARG A 372 -32.49 -5.80 3.35
C ARG A 372 -33.79 -6.59 3.15
N PHE A 373 -33.75 -7.88 3.45
CA PHE A 373 -34.92 -8.76 3.47
C PHE A 373 -35.30 -9.05 4.92
N GLY A 374 -36.30 -8.33 5.44
CA GLY A 374 -36.57 -8.27 6.88
C GLY A 374 -35.35 -7.73 7.62
N ASP A 375 -34.93 -8.48 8.65
CA ASP A 375 -33.72 -8.17 9.42
C ASP A 375 -32.44 -8.75 8.79
N CYS A 376 -32.54 -9.53 7.70
CA CYS A 376 -31.40 -10.18 7.09
C CYS A 376 -30.46 -9.16 6.40
N PRO A 377 -29.19 -9.02 6.83
CA PRO A 377 -28.19 -8.30 6.07
C PRO A 377 -27.98 -8.93 4.69
N VAL A 378 -27.72 -8.07 3.71
CA VAL A 378 -27.45 -8.47 2.32
C VAL A 378 -26.08 -7.96 1.90
N VAL A 379 -25.27 -8.83 1.28
CA VAL A 379 -23.96 -8.47 0.75
C VAL A 379 -23.88 -8.83 -0.74
N PRO A 380 -23.76 -7.86 -1.65
CA PRO A 380 -23.65 -8.09 -3.08
C PRO A 380 -22.26 -8.57 -3.53
N ARG A 381 -22.23 -9.35 -4.61
CA ARG A 381 -21.05 -9.92 -5.25
C ARG A 381 -21.19 -9.88 -6.77
N GLY A 382 -20.36 -9.08 -7.44
CA GLY A 382 -20.37 -8.99 -8.90
C GLY A 382 -19.66 -10.17 -9.57
N LEU A 383 -20.27 -10.77 -10.60
CA LEU A 383 -19.71 -11.88 -11.37
C LEU A 383 -19.30 -11.47 -12.80
N ALA A 384 -20.07 -10.58 -13.44
CA ALA A 384 -19.78 -10.07 -14.77
C ALA A 384 -20.43 -8.68 -14.97
N THR A 385 -19.68 -7.74 -15.54
CA THR A 385 -20.14 -6.36 -15.80
C THR A 385 -20.43 -6.08 -17.28
N GLY A 386 -20.33 -7.09 -18.15
CA GLY A 386 -20.50 -6.96 -19.60
C GLY A 386 -19.19 -7.14 -20.40
N PRO A 387 -19.17 -6.71 -21.68
CA PRO A 387 -18.04 -6.96 -22.57
C PRO A 387 -16.83 -6.11 -22.20
N VAL A 388 -15.63 -6.69 -22.40
CA VAL A 388 -14.35 -6.00 -22.18
C VAL A 388 -13.53 -6.02 -23.47
N ASP A 389 -13.31 -4.84 -24.05
CA ASP A 389 -12.58 -4.70 -25.31
C ASP A 389 -11.06 -4.75 -25.13
N ASP A 390 -10.53 -4.24 -24.01
CA ASP A 390 -9.10 -4.18 -23.71
C ASP A 390 -8.83 -4.69 -22.28
N LEU A 391 -8.84 -3.78 -21.30
CA LEU A 391 -8.67 -4.07 -19.88
C LEU A 391 -9.69 -3.22 -19.11
N SER A 392 -10.36 -3.78 -18.12
CA SER A 392 -11.24 -3.07 -17.20
C SER A 392 -10.77 -3.27 -15.77
N VAL A 393 -10.60 -2.16 -15.03
CA VAL A 393 -10.32 -2.13 -13.60
C VAL A 393 -11.63 -1.80 -12.89
N ASN A 394 -12.31 -2.82 -12.37
CA ASN A 394 -13.54 -2.68 -11.61
C ASN A 394 -13.20 -2.61 -10.11
N VAL A 395 -13.69 -1.61 -9.39
CA VAL A 395 -13.45 -1.42 -7.96
C VAL A 395 -14.78 -1.47 -7.23
N TYR A 396 -14.94 -2.48 -6.38
CA TYR A 396 -16.13 -2.75 -5.58
C TYR A 396 -15.95 -2.24 -4.15
N ASP A 397 -16.64 -1.16 -3.78
CA ASP A 397 -16.59 -0.60 -2.43
C ASP A 397 -17.48 -1.41 -1.48
N ARG A 398 -16.89 -2.04 -0.45
CA ARG A 398 -17.57 -2.93 0.49
C ARG A 398 -17.87 -2.17 1.79
N ALA A 399 -18.92 -1.35 1.75
CA ALA A 399 -19.27 -0.47 2.86
C ALA A 399 -19.56 -1.19 4.19
N HIS A 400 -19.99 -2.46 4.16
CA HIS A 400 -20.34 -3.25 5.35
C HIS A 400 -19.13 -3.64 6.22
N ASP A 401 -17.97 -3.93 5.61
CA ASP A 401 -16.74 -4.33 6.29
C ASP A 401 -15.61 -3.29 6.13
N GLY A 402 -15.86 -2.24 5.34
CA GLY A 402 -14.93 -1.14 5.08
C GLY A 402 -13.84 -1.49 4.05
N SER A 403 -13.82 -2.70 3.51
CA SER A 403 -12.85 -3.17 2.53
C SER A 403 -13.23 -2.77 1.09
N VAL A 404 -12.34 -3.04 0.14
CA VAL A 404 -12.58 -2.86 -1.30
C VAL A 404 -12.10 -4.12 -2.00
N GLU A 405 -12.86 -4.57 -3.00
CA GLU A 405 -12.42 -5.63 -3.91
C GLU A 405 -12.14 -5.01 -5.27
N VAL A 406 -11.02 -5.36 -5.91
CA VAL A 406 -10.64 -4.86 -7.24
C VAL A 406 -10.62 -6.04 -8.21
N ALA A 407 -11.43 -5.97 -9.27
CA ALA A 407 -11.40 -6.92 -10.36
C ALA A 407 -10.70 -6.35 -11.60
N PHE A 408 -9.70 -7.06 -12.12
CA PHE A 408 -9.10 -6.80 -13.41
C PHE A 408 -9.69 -7.77 -14.42
N ASP A 409 -10.51 -7.26 -15.32
CA ASP A 409 -11.11 -8.02 -16.40
C ASP A 409 -10.34 -7.69 -17.69
N ALA A 410 -9.74 -8.67 -18.34
CA ALA A 410 -8.94 -8.48 -19.55
C ALA A 410 -9.54 -9.26 -20.73
N ASN A 411 -9.46 -8.68 -21.93
CA ASN A 411 -9.89 -9.38 -23.14
C ASN A 411 -8.90 -10.53 -23.47
N PRO A 412 -9.34 -11.80 -23.48
CA PRO A 412 -8.46 -12.94 -23.71
C PRO A 412 -7.86 -12.98 -25.14
N ALA A 413 -8.49 -12.33 -26.12
CA ALA A 413 -7.93 -12.20 -27.46
C ALA A 413 -6.73 -11.24 -27.52
N ARG A 414 -6.57 -10.38 -26.50
CA ARG A 414 -5.47 -9.40 -26.39
C ARG A 414 -4.42 -9.79 -25.37
N TYR A 415 -4.85 -10.34 -24.24
CA TYR A 415 -4.00 -10.67 -23.12
C TYR A 415 -4.02 -12.17 -22.86
N ALA A 416 -2.83 -12.76 -22.78
CA ALA A 416 -2.70 -14.08 -22.17
C ALA A 416 -2.96 -13.97 -20.65
N PRO A 417 -3.44 -15.03 -19.98
CA PRO A 417 -3.59 -15.03 -18.51
C PRO A 417 -2.33 -14.53 -17.79
N GLU A 418 -1.16 -15.04 -18.16
CA GLU A 418 0.13 -14.70 -17.55
C GLU A 418 0.49 -13.21 -17.75
N ALA A 419 0.15 -12.64 -18.91
CA ALA A 419 0.36 -11.22 -19.19
C ALA A 419 -0.61 -10.33 -18.39
N THR A 420 -1.86 -10.76 -18.22
CA THR A 420 -2.88 -10.07 -17.39
C THR A 420 -2.41 -9.99 -15.93
N THR A 421 -1.88 -11.08 -15.40
CA THR A 421 -1.25 -11.15 -14.07
C THR A 421 -0.07 -10.18 -13.95
N ALA A 422 0.84 -10.15 -14.93
CA ALA A 422 1.99 -9.24 -14.91
C ALA A 422 1.56 -7.76 -14.95
N HIS A 423 0.47 -7.44 -15.65
CA HIS A 423 -0.10 -6.10 -15.69
C HIS A 423 -0.83 -5.74 -14.39
N ALA A 424 -1.58 -6.66 -13.77
CA ALA A 424 -2.19 -6.47 -12.44
C ALA A 424 -1.12 -6.23 -11.37
N ARG A 425 -0.02 -7.00 -11.39
CA ARG A 425 1.14 -6.79 -10.52
C ARG A 425 1.74 -5.40 -10.67
N ARG A 426 2.08 -4.99 -11.90
CA ARG A 426 2.66 -3.67 -12.20
C ARG A 426 1.73 -2.52 -11.84
N PHE A 427 0.42 -2.73 -11.97
CA PHE A 427 -0.60 -1.79 -11.52
C PHE A 427 -0.53 -1.61 -10.00
N LEU A 428 -0.51 -2.71 -9.24
CA LEU A 428 -0.40 -2.66 -7.77
C LEU A 428 0.94 -2.07 -7.30
N GLU A 429 2.05 -2.37 -7.98
CA GLU A 429 3.39 -1.76 -7.74
C GLU A 429 3.40 -0.23 -7.90
N GLY A 430 2.43 0.33 -8.63
CA GLY A 430 2.23 1.78 -8.76
C GLY A 430 1.62 2.44 -7.51
N PHE A 431 0.89 1.69 -6.68
CA PHE A 431 0.12 2.21 -5.54
C PHE A 431 0.57 1.66 -4.19
N LEU A 432 1.23 0.52 -4.20
CA LEU A 432 1.62 -0.23 -3.01
C LEU A 432 3.16 -0.30 -2.93
N PRO A 433 3.75 -0.06 -1.75
CA PRO A 433 5.14 -0.43 -1.49
C PRO A 433 5.42 -1.88 -1.90
N ALA A 434 6.64 -2.18 -2.35
CA ALA A 434 6.98 -3.50 -2.91
C ALA A 434 6.64 -4.72 -2.03
N HIS A 435 6.54 -4.54 -0.70
CA HIS A 435 6.15 -5.60 0.26
C HIS A 435 4.63 -5.82 0.36
N MET A 436 3.83 -4.97 -0.27
CA MET A 436 2.35 -5.04 -0.29
C MET A 436 1.82 -5.55 -1.64
N VAL A 437 2.70 -5.84 -2.61
CA VAL A 437 2.35 -6.43 -3.90
C VAL A 437 2.46 -7.95 -3.79
N PRO A 438 1.38 -8.71 -4.03
CA PRO A 438 1.42 -10.18 -3.96
C PRO A 438 2.52 -10.78 -4.84
N SER A 439 3.27 -11.75 -4.29
CA SER A 439 4.42 -12.35 -4.96
C SER A 439 4.04 -13.37 -6.05
N ALA A 440 2.79 -13.85 -6.06
CA ALA A 440 2.16 -14.55 -7.18
C ALA A 440 0.65 -14.29 -7.26
N PHE A 441 0.13 -14.52 -8.46
CA PHE A 441 -1.27 -14.37 -8.81
C PHE A 441 -1.73 -15.68 -9.47
N VAL A 442 -2.81 -16.27 -8.96
CA VAL A 442 -3.32 -17.58 -9.40
C VAL A 442 -4.68 -17.38 -10.02
N PHE A 443 -4.83 -17.75 -11.29
CA PHE A 443 -6.15 -17.76 -11.93
C PHE A 443 -7.00 -18.87 -11.33
N LEU A 444 -8.19 -18.50 -10.85
CA LEU A 444 -9.15 -19.42 -10.25
C LEU A 444 -10.44 -19.47 -11.06
N ASP A 445 -10.78 -20.66 -11.54
CA ASP A 445 -12.11 -20.96 -12.08
C ASP A 445 -13.21 -20.91 -11.00
N GLY A 446 -12.84 -20.82 -9.72
CA GLY A 446 -13.72 -20.55 -8.58
C GLY A 446 -12.93 -20.50 -7.26
N LEU A 447 -13.43 -19.80 -6.24
CA LEU A 447 -12.81 -19.77 -4.91
C LEU A 447 -13.05 -21.13 -4.21
N PRO A 448 -12.00 -21.90 -3.88
CA PRO A 448 -12.16 -23.12 -3.11
C PRO A 448 -12.40 -22.73 -1.66
N VAL A 449 -13.53 -23.16 -1.08
CA VAL A 449 -13.85 -22.90 0.32
C VAL A 449 -14.06 -24.22 1.08
N THR A 450 -13.80 -24.17 2.38
CA THR A 450 -13.89 -25.34 3.27
C THR A 450 -15.35 -25.71 3.41
N PHE A 451 -15.62 -26.87 4.00
CA PHE A 451 -16.97 -27.28 4.39
C PHE A 451 -17.77 -26.22 5.17
N ASN A 452 -17.10 -25.27 5.83
CA ASN A 452 -17.74 -24.19 6.57
C ASN A 452 -17.87 -22.87 5.79
N GLY A 453 -17.72 -22.86 4.45
CA GLY A 453 -17.87 -21.67 3.62
C GLY A 453 -16.77 -20.61 3.81
N LYS A 454 -15.73 -20.92 4.59
CA LYS A 454 -14.51 -20.12 4.72
C LYS A 454 -13.50 -20.60 3.71
N LEU A 455 -12.78 -19.70 3.05
CA LEU A 455 -11.71 -19.99 2.11
C LEU A 455 -10.88 -21.23 2.52
N ASP A 456 -10.86 -22.25 1.65
CA ASP A 456 -10.08 -23.46 1.82
C ASP A 456 -8.71 -23.19 1.28
N HIS A 457 -7.91 -22.63 2.18
CA HIS A 457 -6.50 -22.35 1.92
C HIS A 457 -5.72 -23.59 1.46
N LYS A 458 -6.21 -24.82 1.69
CA LYS A 458 -5.57 -26.06 1.23
C LYS A 458 -5.98 -26.49 -0.17
N ALA A 459 -7.14 -26.03 -0.65
CA ALA A 459 -7.63 -26.33 -2.00
C ALA A 459 -7.40 -25.18 -2.99
N LEU A 460 -6.91 -24.02 -2.53
CA LEU A 460 -6.28 -23.02 -3.38
C LEU A 460 -5.13 -23.68 -4.16
N PRO A 461 -5.05 -23.53 -5.50
CA PRO A 461 -3.90 -23.96 -6.26
C PRO A 461 -2.67 -23.25 -5.69
N VAL A 462 -1.62 -24.02 -5.43
CA VAL A 462 -0.32 -23.45 -5.07
C VAL A 462 0.05 -22.50 -6.20
N PRO A 463 0.32 -21.22 -5.93
CA PRO A 463 0.61 -20.28 -6.99
C PRO A 463 1.77 -20.80 -7.84
N ASP A 464 1.58 -20.84 -9.15
CA ASP A 464 2.69 -21.14 -10.05
C ASP A 464 3.46 -19.82 -10.20
N HIS A 465 4.35 -19.53 -9.25
CA HIS A 465 5.25 -18.40 -9.41
C HIS A 465 6.30 -18.81 -10.45
N THR A 466 5.91 -18.85 -11.71
CA THR A 466 6.83 -19.04 -12.82
C THR A 466 7.11 -17.65 -13.40
N PRO A 467 8.03 -16.83 -12.85
CA PRO A 467 8.73 -15.92 -13.71
C PRO A 467 9.36 -16.78 -14.81
N ALA A 468 9.26 -16.36 -16.07
CA ALA A 468 10.18 -16.91 -17.06
C ALA A 468 11.58 -16.71 -16.48
N ALA A 469 12.28 -17.80 -16.16
CA ALA A 469 13.62 -17.76 -15.61
C ALA A 469 14.49 -16.92 -16.54
N THR A 470 14.73 -15.67 -16.17
CA THR A 470 15.57 -14.75 -16.97
C THR A 470 17.03 -14.89 -16.59
N GLY A 471 17.31 -15.55 -15.46
CA GLY A 471 18.64 -15.86 -14.98
C GLY A 471 19.26 -17.12 -15.59
N ARG A 472 20.53 -17.32 -15.28
CA ARG A 472 21.32 -18.47 -15.71
C ARG A 472 20.81 -19.77 -15.07
N ALA A 473 20.66 -20.83 -15.87
CA ALA A 473 20.34 -22.16 -15.34
C ALA A 473 21.43 -22.68 -14.38
N PRO A 474 21.06 -23.47 -13.35
CA PRO A 474 22.04 -24.06 -12.44
C PRO A 474 22.97 -25.03 -13.20
N ILE A 475 24.28 -24.86 -13.03
CA ILE A 475 25.33 -25.65 -13.70
C ILE A 475 26.00 -26.66 -12.76
N THR A 476 25.80 -26.54 -11.44
CA THR A 476 26.30 -27.51 -10.45
C THR A 476 25.14 -28.22 -9.74
N GLY A 477 25.37 -29.45 -9.27
CA GLY A 477 24.37 -30.18 -8.48
C GLY A 477 24.10 -29.56 -7.09
N LEU A 478 24.90 -28.59 -6.66
CA LEU A 478 24.61 -27.78 -5.48
C LEU A 478 23.68 -26.61 -5.83
N GLU A 479 23.95 -25.90 -6.93
CA GLU A 479 23.05 -24.86 -7.44
C GLU A 479 21.66 -25.43 -7.72
N THR A 480 21.55 -26.62 -8.34
CA THR A 480 20.25 -27.27 -8.59
C THR A 480 19.45 -27.49 -7.32
N ARG A 481 20.10 -27.93 -6.23
CA ARG A 481 19.44 -28.14 -4.94
C ARG A 481 19.04 -26.82 -4.29
N LEU A 482 19.93 -25.82 -4.32
CA LEU A 482 19.63 -24.50 -3.75
C LEU A 482 18.51 -23.78 -4.51
N CYS A 483 18.49 -23.87 -5.84
CA CYS A 483 17.37 -23.40 -6.65
C CYS A 483 16.05 -24.08 -6.25
N ALA A 484 16.06 -25.39 -5.97
CA ALA A 484 14.88 -26.10 -5.49
C ALA A 484 14.44 -25.66 -4.09
N VAL A 485 15.38 -25.38 -3.18
CA VAL A 485 15.09 -24.86 -1.83
C VAL A 485 14.58 -23.42 -1.89
N PHE A 486 15.14 -22.57 -2.75
CA PHE A 486 14.61 -21.23 -3.03
C PHE A 486 13.19 -21.32 -3.59
N ALA A 487 12.96 -22.23 -4.53
CA ALA A 487 11.66 -22.50 -5.12
C ALA A 487 10.63 -22.91 -4.05
N GLU A 488 10.97 -23.89 -3.21
CA GLU A 488 10.13 -24.36 -2.10
C GLU A 488 9.77 -23.22 -1.14
N VAL A 489 10.75 -22.39 -0.74
CA VAL A 489 10.56 -21.38 0.31
C VAL A 489 9.86 -20.13 -0.20
N LEU A 490 10.14 -19.71 -1.43
CA LEU A 490 9.42 -18.62 -2.10
C LEU A 490 8.06 -19.08 -2.66
N ALA A 491 7.76 -20.38 -2.54
CA ALA A 491 6.64 -21.08 -3.14
C ALA A 491 6.60 -21.02 -4.68
N VAL A 492 7.73 -20.73 -5.34
CA VAL A 492 7.84 -20.57 -6.80
C VAL A 492 8.12 -21.89 -7.55
N SER A 493 7.79 -21.97 -8.84
CA SER A 493 7.89 -23.22 -9.63
C SER A 493 9.34 -23.57 -10.02
N GLY A 494 10.21 -22.57 -10.05
CA GLY A 494 11.64 -22.72 -10.29
C GLY A 494 12.37 -21.41 -10.10
N VAL A 495 13.64 -21.50 -9.71
CA VAL A 495 14.55 -20.35 -9.52
C VAL A 495 15.80 -20.60 -10.34
N ALA A 496 16.20 -19.64 -11.17
CA ALA A 496 17.48 -19.67 -11.85
C ALA A 496 18.62 -19.36 -10.85
N ALA A 497 19.83 -19.80 -11.15
CA ALA A 497 20.96 -19.69 -10.21
C ALA A 497 21.25 -18.22 -9.83
N ASP A 498 21.11 -17.28 -10.76
CA ASP A 498 21.47 -15.87 -10.55
C ASP A 498 20.25 -14.95 -10.29
N GLU A 499 19.06 -15.50 -10.02
CA GLU A 499 17.88 -14.71 -9.68
C GLU A 499 17.90 -14.26 -8.21
N ASP A 500 17.71 -12.95 -8.01
CA ASP A 500 17.71 -12.32 -6.69
C ASP A 500 16.47 -12.73 -5.89
N PHE A 501 16.70 -13.30 -4.70
CA PHE A 501 15.65 -13.78 -3.80
C PHE A 501 14.61 -12.71 -3.44
N PHE A 502 15.01 -11.45 -3.27
CA PHE A 502 14.10 -10.37 -2.94
C PHE A 502 13.31 -9.90 -4.16
N ALA A 503 13.91 -9.93 -5.35
CA ALA A 503 13.20 -9.65 -6.60
C ALA A 503 12.09 -10.67 -6.88
N LEU A 504 12.26 -11.92 -6.43
CA LEU A 504 11.27 -12.99 -6.50
C LEU A 504 10.18 -12.93 -5.41
N GLY A 505 10.18 -11.89 -4.56
CA GLY A 505 9.20 -11.72 -3.49
C GLY A 505 9.66 -12.22 -2.11
N GLY A 506 10.93 -12.55 -1.96
CA GLY A 506 11.55 -12.84 -0.68
C GLY A 506 11.55 -11.65 0.28
N HIS A 507 11.38 -11.90 1.57
CA HIS A 507 11.50 -10.91 2.64
C HIS A 507 12.21 -11.52 3.86
N SER A 508 12.55 -10.71 4.88
CA SER A 508 13.40 -11.13 6.00
C SER A 508 12.93 -12.40 6.72
N LEU A 509 11.63 -12.68 6.78
CA LEU A 509 11.09 -13.91 7.36
C LEU A 509 11.29 -15.13 6.44
N LEU A 510 11.11 -14.96 5.12
CA LEU A 510 11.41 -16.00 4.14
C LEU A 510 12.91 -16.28 4.06
N VAL A 511 13.77 -15.29 4.28
CA VAL A 511 15.23 -15.51 4.40
C VAL A 511 15.53 -16.45 5.56
N VAL A 512 14.94 -16.24 6.74
CA VAL A 512 15.15 -17.10 7.90
C VAL A 512 14.68 -18.53 7.61
N ARG A 513 13.49 -18.70 7.00
CA ARG A 513 12.98 -20.02 6.60
C ARG A 513 13.87 -20.69 5.56
N LEU A 514 14.35 -19.91 4.58
CA LEU A 514 15.26 -20.38 3.54
C LEU A 514 16.53 -20.94 4.14
N LEU A 515 17.18 -20.17 5.00
CA LEU A 515 18.47 -20.57 5.58
C LEU A 515 18.33 -21.72 6.57
N ALA A 516 17.24 -21.80 7.32
CA ALA A 516 16.92 -22.96 8.15
C ALA A 516 16.77 -24.23 7.29
N ARG A 517 16.07 -24.14 6.16
CA ARG A 517 15.88 -25.25 5.22
C ARG A 517 17.18 -25.68 4.54
N VAL A 518 17.95 -24.72 4.05
CA VAL A 518 19.30 -24.94 3.47
C VAL A 518 20.21 -25.62 4.49
N SER A 519 20.19 -25.19 5.76
CA SER A 519 20.97 -25.81 6.83
C SER A 519 20.54 -27.25 7.10
N ALA A 520 19.24 -27.52 7.13
CA ALA A 520 18.69 -28.86 7.34
C ALA A 520 19.05 -29.81 6.18
N GLU A 521 19.00 -29.33 4.95
CA GLU A 521 19.23 -30.15 3.76
C GLU A 521 20.72 -30.37 3.44
N LEU A 522 21.55 -29.35 3.62
CA LEU A 522 22.95 -29.38 3.19
C LEU A 522 23.93 -29.62 4.33
N GLY A 523 23.46 -29.58 5.59
CA GLY A 523 24.29 -29.69 6.79
C GLY A 523 25.24 -28.51 6.98
N VAL A 524 25.02 -27.40 6.27
CA VAL A 524 25.87 -26.20 6.28
C VAL A 524 25.03 -25.00 6.74
N ARG A 525 25.44 -24.37 7.83
CA ARG A 525 24.79 -23.15 8.34
C ARG A 525 25.30 -21.93 7.59
N VAL A 526 24.39 -21.17 6.99
CA VAL A 526 24.62 -19.86 6.38
C VAL A 526 23.79 -18.83 7.13
N GLY A 527 24.36 -17.69 7.48
CA GLY A 527 23.66 -16.64 8.22
C GLY A 527 22.90 -15.67 7.30
N VAL A 528 21.80 -15.09 7.81
CA VAL A 528 20.98 -14.04 7.13
C VAL A 528 21.85 -12.93 6.52
N ARG A 529 22.91 -12.53 7.21
CA ARG A 529 23.81 -11.46 6.75
C ARG A 529 24.67 -11.87 5.54
N GLU A 530 25.15 -13.10 5.52
CA GLU A 530 25.92 -13.65 4.38
C GLU A 530 25.00 -13.75 3.14
N PHE A 531 23.77 -14.19 3.36
CA PHE A 531 22.74 -14.26 2.33
C PHE A 531 22.36 -12.89 1.77
N LEU A 532 22.17 -11.88 2.63
CA LEU A 532 21.80 -10.53 2.20
C LEU A 532 22.86 -9.84 1.33
N ALA A 533 24.12 -10.24 1.45
CA ALA A 533 25.22 -9.74 0.63
C ALA A 533 25.25 -10.39 -0.76
N ALA A 534 24.69 -11.58 -0.90
CA ALA A 534 24.74 -12.37 -2.13
C ALA A 534 23.47 -13.24 -2.25
N PRO A 535 22.32 -12.62 -2.61
CA PRO A 535 20.98 -13.18 -2.37
C PRO A 535 20.47 -14.09 -3.48
N THR A 536 21.36 -14.80 -4.18
CA THR A 536 21.01 -15.71 -5.28
C THR A 536 21.38 -17.16 -4.94
N ALA A 537 20.78 -18.14 -5.63
CA ALA A 537 21.08 -19.54 -5.39
C ALA A 537 22.52 -19.92 -5.82
N GLY A 538 23.06 -19.25 -6.84
CA GLY A 538 24.43 -19.39 -7.34
C GLY A 538 25.45 -18.84 -6.34
N ASP A 539 25.19 -17.66 -5.79
CA ASP A 539 26.03 -17.07 -4.74
C ASP A 539 26.05 -17.95 -3.48
N LEU A 540 24.88 -18.45 -3.09
CA LEU A 540 24.77 -19.34 -1.94
C LEU A 540 25.47 -20.68 -2.19
N ALA A 541 25.45 -21.20 -3.42
CA ALA A 541 26.19 -22.40 -3.80
C ALA A 541 27.69 -22.21 -3.64
N ALA A 542 28.22 -21.08 -4.12
CA ALA A 542 29.63 -20.72 -3.96
C ALA A 542 30.01 -20.63 -2.47
N LEU A 543 29.16 -20.00 -1.65
CA LEU A 543 29.38 -19.87 -0.20
C LEU A 543 29.42 -21.24 0.51
N VAL A 544 28.50 -22.14 0.15
CA VAL A 544 28.42 -23.50 0.70
C VAL A 544 29.61 -24.36 0.24
N GLU A 545 30.05 -24.22 -1.01
CA GLU A 545 31.24 -24.92 -1.53
C GLU A 545 32.52 -24.47 -0.82
N ASP A 546 32.68 -23.17 -0.58
CA ASP A 546 33.82 -22.64 0.18
C ASP A 546 33.84 -23.17 1.61
N ARG A 547 32.69 -23.19 2.30
CA ARG A 547 32.54 -23.79 3.63
C ARG A 547 32.89 -25.29 3.63
N ARG A 548 32.41 -26.06 2.64
CA ARG A 548 32.69 -27.51 2.53
C ARG A 548 34.14 -27.81 2.20
N ALA A 549 34.80 -26.96 1.42
CA ALA A 549 36.21 -27.07 1.10
C ALA A 549 37.12 -26.68 2.28
N GLY A 550 36.56 -26.29 3.43
CA GLY A 550 37.32 -25.74 4.55
C GLY A 550 38.02 -24.43 4.20
N ARG A 551 37.61 -23.77 3.11
CA ARG A 551 38.05 -22.43 2.75
C ARG A 551 37.34 -21.49 3.71
N THR A 552 38.09 -20.99 4.68
CA THR A 552 37.66 -19.87 5.52
C THR A 552 37.19 -18.75 4.58
N PRO A 553 36.06 -18.07 4.86
CA PRO A 553 35.67 -16.91 4.08
C PRO A 553 36.88 -16.01 3.86
N GLY A 554 37.05 -15.52 2.63
CA GLY A 554 38.05 -14.50 2.35
C GLY A 554 37.92 -13.33 3.35
N PRO A 555 38.96 -12.49 3.49
CA PRO A 555 38.90 -11.37 4.43
C PRO A 555 37.57 -10.63 4.26
N VAL A 556 36.80 -10.54 5.36
CA VAL A 556 35.49 -9.89 5.38
C VAL A 556 35.68 -8.49 4.83
N ALA A 557 34.99 -8.15 3.74
CA ALA A 557 35.07 -6.82 3.19
C ALA A 557 34.59 -5.84 4.25
N VAL A 558 35.45 -4.88 4.59
CA VAL A 558 35.21 -3.86 5.60
C VAL A 558 35.07 -2.51 4.92
N ALA A 559 34.31 -1.61 5.54
CA ALA A 559 34.28 -0.22 5.15
C ALA A 559 35.71 0.33 5.21
N GLY A 560 36.17 0.88 4.09
CA GLY A 560 37.49 1.47 3.98
C GLY A 560 37.47 2.95 4.30
N ASP A 561 38.57 3.44 4.87
CA ASP A 561 38.76 4.88 5.13
C ASP A 561 38.66 5.71 3.84
N ALA A 562 38.89 5.11 2.65
CA ALA A 562 38.72 5.74 1.33
C ALA A 562 37.35 6.42 1.15
N ASP A 563 36.26 5.84 1.66
CA ASP A 563 34.92 6.44 1.55
C ASP A 563 34.74 7.67 2.46
N ALA A 564 35.57 7.81 3.49
CA ALA A 564 35.63 8.97 4.37
C ALA A 564 36.48 10.12 3.79
N TRP A 565 37.00 9.99 2.56
CA TRP A 565 37.79 11.03 1.92
C TRP A 565 36.92 12.23 1.53
N LEU A 566 37.48 13.42 1.79
CA LEU A 566 36.95 14.71 1.39
C LEU A 566 37.85 15.30 0.30
N ASP A 567 37.25 16.00 -0.66
CA ASP A 567 37.94 16.72 -1.72
C ASP A 567 39.10 17.57 -1.13
N PRO A 568 40.35 17.40 -1.59
CA PRO A 568 41.49 18.19 -1.12
C PRO A 568 41.34 19.70 -1.33
N GLY A 569 40.51 20.14 -2.27
CA GLY A 569 40.18 21.53 -2.54
C GLY A 569 39.19 22.15 -1.54
N LEU A 570 38.50 21.35 -0.74
CA LEU A 570 37.56 21.83 0.27
C LEU A 570 38.31 22.62 1.35
N ARG A 571 37.84 23.83 1.66
CA ARG A 571 38.42 24.73 2.67
C ARG A 571 37.35 25.10 3.67
N PHE A 572 37.65 24.93 4.95
CA PHE A 572 36.76 25.35 6.02
C PHE A 572 37.24 26.70 6.56
N PRO A 573 36.46 27.78 6.37
CA PRO A 573 36.85 29.07 6.90
C PRO A 573 36.84 29.04 8.43
N ALA A 574 37.90 29.58 9.05
CA ALA A 574 37.95 29.73 10.49
C ALA A 574 36.83 30.67 10.97
N PRO A 575 36.19 30.39 12.12
CA PRO A 575 35.22 31.31 12.69
C PRO A 575 35.88 32.66 12.97
N THR A 576 35.20 33.76 12.63
CA THR A 576 35.68 35.10 12.99
C THR A 576 35.70 35.25 14.52
N PRO A 577 36.64 36.03 15.10
CA PRO A 577 36.70 36.24 16.55
C PRO A 577 35.37 36.75 17.16
N ASP A 578 34.61 37.56 16.40
CA ASP A 578 33.29 38.07 16.79
C ASP A 578 32.14 37.04 16.62
N GLY A 579 32.34 36.01 15.78
CA GLY A 579 31.38 34.92 15.56
C GLY A 579 31.63 33.70 16.46
N ALA A 580 32.86 33.54 16.95
CA ALA A 580 33.26 32.49 17.88
C ALA A 580 32.55 32.64 19.23
N GLY A 581 31.43 31.92 19.41
CA GLY A 581 30.66 31.92 20.65
C GLY A 581 29.30 32.63 20.57
N ARG A 582 28.83 33.03 19.38
CA ARG A 582 27.44 33.47 19.19
C ARG A 582 26.51 32.26 19.12
N GLU A 583 25.32 32.41 19.68
CA GLU A 583 24.25 31.42 19.54
C GLU A 583 23.71 31.43 18.10
N PRO A 584 23.50 30.26 17.48
CA PRO A 584 23.06 30.18 16.09
C PRO A 584 21.64 30.74 15.92
N ARG A 585 21.42 31.51 14.84
CA ARG A 585 20.14 32.11 14.46
C ARG A 585 19.43 31.33 13.35
N ARG A 586 20.16 30.61 12.49
CA ARG A 586 19.62 29.69 11.48
C ARG A 586 20.23 28.31 11.66
N ILE A 587 19.41 27.33 12.02
CA ILE A 587 19.85 25.96 12.28
C ILE A 587 19.23 25.02 11.24
N LEU A 588 20.05 24.38 10.43
CA LEU A 588 19.62 23.30 9.54
C LEU A 588 19.59 21.97 10.29
N LEU A 589 18.41 21.45 10.55
CA LEU A 589 18.19 20.13 11.16
C LEU A 589 17.85 19.11 10.08
N THR A 590 18.66 18.05 9.96
CA THR A 590 18.28 16.86 9.18
C THR A 590 17.74 15.78 10.11
N GLY A 591 16.83 14.94 9.61
CA GLY A 591 16.25 13.84 10.40
C GLY A 591 15.14 14.26 11.36
N ALA A 592 14.50 15.41 11.16
CA ALA A 592 13.37 15.89 11.97
C ALA A 592 12.15 14.93 11.96
N THR A 593 12.09 14.02 11.00
CA THR A 593 11.07 12.96 10.87
C THR A 593 11.52 11.60 11.41
N GLY A 594 12.70 11.54 12.05
CA GLY A 594 13.16 10.38 12.80
C GLY A 594 12.90 10.53 14.30
N PHE A 595 13.09 9.44 15.05
CA PHE A 595 12.78 9.40 16.49
C PHE A 595 13.51 10.50 17.28
N VAL A 596 14.85 10.48 17.33
CA VAL A 596 15.65 11.51 18.04
C VAL A 596 15.38 12.91 17.49
N GLY A 597 15.28 13.05 16.17
CA GLY A 597 15.14 14.35 15.52
C GLY A 597 13.83 15.07 15.84
N ALA A 598 12.74 14.36 16.07
CA ALA A 598 11.46 14.95 16.47
C ALA A 598 11.53 15.57 17.87
N PHE A 599 12.10 14.85 18.85
CA PHE A 599 12.34 15.37 20.20
C PHE A 599 13.35 16.52 20.18
N LEU A 600 14.41 16.41 19.36
CA LEU A 600 15.42 17.46 19.21
C LEU A 600 14.85 18.74 18.63
N LEU A 601 13.97 18.65 17.62
CA LEU A 601 13.25 19.80 17.07
C LEU A 601 12.42 20.50 18.16
N ARG A 602 11.64 19.73 18.94
CA ARG A 602 10.84 20.27 20.05
C ARG A 602 11.71 21.00 21.09
N GLU A 603 12.86 20.43 21.42
CA GLU A 603 13.75 21.04 22.40
C GLU A 603 14.48 22.28 21.86
N LEU A 604 14.95 22.25 20.62
CA LEU A 604 15.54 23.43 19.96
C LEU A 604 14.54 24.58 19.92
N LEU A 605 13.28 24.33 19.52
CA LEU A 605 12.21 25.33 19.55
C LEU A 605 12.00 25.93 20.94
N THR A 606 12.10 25.10 21.98
CA THR A 606 11.91 25.53 23.36
C THR A 606 13.07 26.42 23.82
N ARG A 607 14.32 26.00 23.57
CA ARG A 607 15.52 26.72 24.03
C ARG A 607 15.80 27.99 23.24
N THR A 608 15.48 28.02 21.95
CA THR A 608 15.70 29.19 21.09
C THR A 608 14.51 30.16 21.09
N ALA A 609 13.51 29.96 21.96
CA ALA A 609 12.34 30.84 22.05
C ALA A 609 12.71 32.31 22.32
N ARG A 610 13.78 32.55 23.10
CA ARG A 610 14.27 33.91 23.40
C ARG A 610 15.06 34.54 22.27
N THR A 611 15.82 33.73 21.52
CA THR A 611 16.68 34.21 20.42
C THR A 611 15.95 34.28 19.09
N GLY A 612 14.81 33.59 18.96
CA GLY A 612 14.01 33.57 17.75
C GLY A 612 14.68 32.83 16.60
N ALA A 613 15.55 31.86 16.90
CA ALA A 613 16.29 31.15 15.85
C ALA A 613 15.33 30.41 14.90
N GLU A 614 15.59 30.54 13.60
CA GLU A 614 14.91 29.81 12.53
C GLU A 614 15.46 28.38 12.45
N LEU A 615 14.55 27.41 12.41
CA LEU A 615 14.88 25.99 12.30
C LEU A 615 14.47 25.50 10.91
N LEU A 616 15.47 25.18 10.10
CA LEU A 616 15.31 24.67 8.74
C LEU A 616 15.31 23.15 8.78
N CYS A 617 14.19 22.50 8.48
CA CYS A 617 14.07 21.05 8.55
C CYS A 617 14.17 20.43 7.15
N LEU A 618 15.28 19.73 6.86
CA LEU A 618 15.43 18.96 5.62
C LEU A 618 14.64 17.65 5.70
N VAL A 619 13.66 17.48 4.82
CA VAL A 619 12.70 16.38 4.87
C VAL A 619 12.43 15.83 3.47
N ARG A 620 12.49 14.51 3.31
CA ARG A 620 12.09 13.85 2.06
C ARG A 620 10.59 13.98 1.85
N ALA A 621 10.21 14.80 0.89
CA ALA A 621 8.84 15.05 0.47
C ALA A 621 8.83 15.69 -0.93
N GLU A 622 7.69 15.65 -1.60
CA GLU A 622 7.51 16.21 -2.95
C GLU A 622 7.23 17.72 -2.93
N SER A 623 6.74 18.25 -1.80
CA SER A 623 6.46 19.68 -1.62
C SER A 623 6.71 20.13 -0.17
N PRO A 624 6.85 21.45 0.10
CA PRO A 624 6.96 21.98 1.45
C PRO A 624 5.75 21.64 2.32
N GLU A 625 4.53 21.59 1.76
CA GLU A 625 3.31 21.22 2.48
C GLU A 625 3.36 19.75 2.90
N ALA A 626 3.77 18.86 2.01
CA ALA A 626 3.97 17.44 2.33
C ALA A 626 5.09 17.24 3.36
N ALA A 627 6.17 18.01 3.26
CA ALA A 627 7.25 18.02 4.25
C ALA A 627 6.73 18.45 5.63
N ARG A 628 5.92 19.52 5.70
CA ARG A 628 5.29 20.01 6.93
C ARG A 628 4.35 18.96 7.52
N ALA A 629 3.48 18.37 6.70
CA ALA A 629 2.57 17.31 7.13
C ALA A 629 3.33 16.10 7.70
N ARG A 630 4.46 15.72 7.08
CA ARG A 630 5.30 14.61 7.56
C ARG A 630 5.95 14.91 8.91
N VAL A 631 6.51 16.11 9.10
CA VAL A 631 7.09 16.53 10.39
C VAL A 631 6.03 16.55 11.48
N ASN A 632 4.86 17.13 11.18
CA ASN A 632 3.76 17.18 12.14
C ASN A 632 3.21 15.77 12.45
N GLY A 633 3.05 14.91 11.46
CA GLY A 633 2.56 13.54 11.65
C GLY A 633 3.46 12.73 12.59
N VAL A 634 4.78 12.81 12.39
CA VAL A 634 5.76 12.15 13.26
C VAL A 634 5.78 12.77 14.66
N ALA A 635 5.78 14.09 14.77
CA ALA A 635 5.77 14.74 16.07
C ALA A 635 4.50 14.43 16.87
N VAL A 636 3.33 14.44 16.21
CA VAL A 636 2.05 14.07 16.82
C VAL A 636 2.03 12.60 17.23
N SER A 637 2.59 11.67 16.44
CA SER A 637 2.65 10.25 16.82
C SER A 637 3.49 10.00 18.07
N TYR A 638 4.42 10.89 18.40
CA TYR A 638 5.17 10.87 19.66
C TYR A 638 4.61 11.77 20.76
N GLY A 639 3.40 12.33 20.57
CA GLY A 639 2.77 13.21 21.58
C GLY A 639 3.42 14.59 21.69
N LEU A 640 4.26 14.97 20.73
CA LEU A 640 4.95 16.26 20.69
C LEU A 640 4.13 17.35 20.01
N GLY A 641 2.91 17.11 19.54
CA GLY A 641 2.11 18.10 18.82
C GLY A 641 2.69 18.51 17.46
N PRO A 642 2.03 19.44 16.73
CA PRO A 642 2.45 19.83 15.38
C PRO A 642 3.59 20.86 15.42
N LEU A 643 4.84 20.38 15.44
CA LEU A 643 6.03 21.23 15.57
C LEU A 643 6.27 22.16 14.37
N ALA A 644 5.92 21.74 13.16
CA ALA A 644 6.16 22.51 11.94
C ALA A 644 5.14 23.62 11.67
N ASP A 645 4.18 23.80 12.59
CA ASP A 645 3.25 24.94 12.62
C ASP A 645 3.83 26.14 13.39
N ASP A 646 4.93 25.96 14.13
CA ASP A 646 5.66 27.09 14.72
C ASP A 646 6.26 27.96 13.60
N PRO A 647 6.06 29.29 13.61
CA PRO A 647 6.50 30.17 12.54
C PRO A 647 8.03 30.21 12.37
N ARG A 648 8.79 29.72 13.35
CA ARG A 648 10.25 29.60 13.26
C ARG A 648 10.69 28.36 12.47
N VAL A 649 9.80 27.43 12.16
CA VAL A 649 10.13 26.21 11.41
C VAL A 649 9.89 26.41 9.92
N ARG A 650 10.96 26.32 9.14
CA ARG A 650 10.92 26.25 7.67
C ARG A 650 11.26 24.84 7.22
N VAL A 651 10.31 24.15 6.62
CA VAL A 651 10.56 22.82 6.05
C VAL A 651 11.13 22.94 4.64
N LEU A 652 12.15 22.14 4.36
CA LEU A 652 12.87 22.09 3.09
C LEU A 652 12.72 20.69 2.49
N PRO A 653 11.96 20.53 1.39
CA PRO A 653 11.92 19.28 0.64
C PRO A 653 13.31 18.93 0.11
N GLY A 654 13.84 17.78 0.52
CA GLY A 654 15.17 17.32 0.09
C GLY A 654 15.46 15.89 0.53
N ASP A 655 16.51 15.31 -0.01
CA ASP A 655 16.90 13.91 0.23
C ASP A 655 18.42 13.78 0.40
N LEU A 656 18.84 13.30 1.57
CA LEU A 656 20.26 13.04 1.89
C LEU A 656 20.93 12.09 0.89
N ALA A 657 20.17 11.21 0.22
CA ALA A 657 20.70 10.28 -0.77
C ALA A 657 20.94 10.90 -2.15
N ARG A 658 20.63 12.19 -2.34
CA ARG A 658 20.79 12.91 -3.62
C ARG A 658 21.92 13.95 -3.51
N PRO A 659 22.56 14.29 -4.65
CA PRO A 659 23.50 15.41 -4.69
C PRO A 659 22.88 16.70 -4.15
N SER A 660 23.67 17.56 -3.50
CA SER A 660 23.19 18.78 -2.83
C SER A 660 22.04 18.52 -1.84
N VAL A 661 22.01 17.32 -1.25
CA VAL A 661 20.93 16.81 -0.40
C VAL A 661 19.52 16.99 -0.99
N GLY A 662 19.42 16.93 -2.32
CA GLY A 662 18.16 17.07 -3.07
C GLY A 662 17.60 18.49 -3.13
N LEU A 663 18.36 19.50 -2.71
CA LEU A 663 17.98 20.90 -2.80
C LEU A 663 18.28 21.45 -4.20
N ASP A 664 17.44 22.36 -4.68
CA ASP A 664 17.71 23.11 -5.89
C ASP A 664 18.89 24.09 -5.71
N ALA A 665 19.50 24.52 -6.81
CA ALA A 665 20.68 25.37 -6.79
C ALA A 665 20.45 26.78 -6.21
N ARG A 666 19.20 27.26 -6.14
CA ARG A 666 18.87 28.54 -5.50
C ARG A 666 18.82 28.37 -3.99
N THR A 667 18.11 27.36 -3.52
CA THR A 667 18.00 27.03 -2.09
C THR A 667 19.37 26.68 -1.52
N TRP A 668 20.17 25.87 -2.22
CA TRP A 668 21.54 25.57 -1.81
C TRP A 668 22.39 26.85 -1.62
N ARG A 669 22.39 27.75 -2.60
CA ARG A 669 23.12 29.03 -2.52
C ARG A 669 22.61 29.94 -1.41
N GLU A 670 21.30 29.95 -1.15
CA GLU A 670 20.72 30.67 -0.01
C GLU A 670 21.33 30.16 1.30
N LEU A 671 21.36 28.84 1.50
CA LEU A 671 21.88 28.24 2.73
C LEU A 671 23.41 28.35 2.85
N ALA A 672 24.14 28.44 1.74
CA ALA A 672 25.60 28.54 1.74
C ALA A 672 26.11 29.98 1.92
N HIS A 673 25.38 31.00 1.48
CA HIS A 673 25.97 32.35 1.32
C HIS A 673 25.02 33.50 1.71
N GLY A 674 25.64 34.64 2.05
CA GLY A 674 24.93 35.89 2.32
C GLY A 674 24.12 35.86 3.62
N GLU A 675 23.08 36.69 3.69
CA GLU A 675 22.17 36.78 4.85
C GLU A 675 21.36 35.48 5.06
N GLY A 676 21.30 34.63 4.02
CA GLY A 676 20.61 33.35 4.07
C GLY A 676 21.46 32.21 4.66
N ALA A 677 22.75 32.43 4.90
CA ALA A 677 23.67 31.36 5.29
C ALA A 677 23.23 30.69 6.61
N VAL A 678 23.43 29.38 6.70
CA VAL A 678 23.16 28.63 7.92
C VAL A 678 24.30 28.80 8.93
N ASP A 679 23.95 29.09 10.18
CA ASP A 679 24.94 29.24 11.26
C ASP A 679 25.38 27.88 11.80
N ALA A 680 24.43 26.93 11.86
CA ALA A 680 24.68 25.60 12.37
C ALA A 680 23.93 24.53 11.57
N ILE A 681 24.58 23.39 11.35
CA ILE A 681 23.98 22.18 10.79
C ILE A 681 23.93 21.13 11.89
N VAL A 682 22.73 20.67 12.23
CA VAL A 682 22.49 19.53 13.14
C VAL A 682 22.13 18.32 12.30
N HIS A 683 23.12 17.46 12.06
CA HIS A 683 22.98 16.29 11.23
C HIS A 683 22.54 15.07 12.07
N SER A 684 21.21 14.91 12.22
CA SER A 684 20.60 13.73 12.87
C SER A 684 20.07 12.70 11.88
N GLY A 685 19.88 13.07 10.61
CA GLY A 685 19.28 12.20 9.59
C GLY A 685 20.19 11.02 9.23
N ALA A 686 19.63 9.82 9.29
CA ALA A 686 20.26 8.59 8.82
C ALA A 686 19.17 7.59 8.42
N HIS A 687 19.49 6.71 7.48
CA HIS A 687 18.74 5.47 7.26
C HIS A 687 19.22 4.43 8.25
N VAL A 688 18.34 4.01 9.16
CA VAL A 688 18.62 3.05 10.21
C VAL A 688 18.01 1.70 9.83
N HIS A 689 18.84 0.78 9.33
CA HIS A 689 18.41 -0.59 9.05
C HIS A 689 19.57 -1.56 9.35
N HIS A 690 19.48 -2.26 10.49
CA HIS A 690 20.60 -3.03 11.06
C HIS A 690 21.00 -4.29 10.27
N LEU A 691 20.15 -4.74 9.34
CA LEU A 691 20.40 -5.89 8.50
C LEU A 691 20.82 -5.50 7.07
N SER A 692 20.70 -4.22 6.69
CA SER A 692 21.05 -3.82 5.32
C SER A 692 22.57 -3.77 5.14
N PRO A 693 23.08 -4.19 3.97
CA PRO A 693 24.47 -4.00 3.62
C PRO A 693 24.78 -2.52 3.42
N TYR A 694 26.07 -2.17 3.58
CA TYR A 694 26.59 -0.81 3.55
C TYR A 694 26.24 -0.07 2.27
N GLU A 695 26.33 -0.74 1.12
CA GLU A 695 26.09 -0.17 -0.21
C GLU A 695 24.68 0.42 -0.33
N ARG A 696 23.68 -0.21 0.29
CA ARG A 696 22.29 0.28 0.29
C ARG A 696 22.11 1.53 1.15
N LEU A 697 22.93 1.70 2.19
CA LEU A 697 22.82 2.80 3.15
C LEU A 697 23.80 3.95 2.87
N LYS A 698 24.84 3.68 2.07
CA LYS A 698 25.94 4.61 1.77
C LYS A 698 25.45 5.96 1.27
N ALA A 699 24.53 5.99 0.31
CA ALA A 699 24.04 7.24 -0.27
C ALA A 699 23.46 8.19 0.80
N ALA A 700 22.63 7.68 1.71
CA ALA A 700 22.01 8.52 2.73
C ALA A 700 22.95 8.82 3.92
N ASN A 701 23.73 7.84 4.36
CA ASN A 701 24.49 7.93 5.61
C ASN A 701 25.92 8.49 5.42
N VAL A 702 26.52 8.28 4.25
CA VAL A 702 27.89 8.68 3.93
C VAL A 702 27.89 9.86 2.95
N ASP A 703 27.27 9.69 1.79
CA ASP A 703 27.29 10.73 0.76
C ASP A 703 26.50 11.98 1.19
N GLY A 704 25.38 11.79 1.89
CA GLY A 704 24.64 12.88 2.54
C GLY A 704 25.48 13.66 3.58
N THR A 705 26.29 12.96 4.39
CA THR A 705 27.23 13.61 5.33
C THR A 705 28.25 14.45 4.57
N ARG A 706 28.78 13.92 3.45
CA ARG A 706 29.74 14.62 2.60
C ARG A 706 29.16 15.91 2.03
N GLU A 707 27.93 15.86 1.53
CA GLU A 707 27.24 17.05 1.01
C GLU A 707 27.01 18.10 2.10
N LEU A 708 26.63 17.71 3.33
CA LEU A 708 26.47 18.66 4.43
C LEU A 708 27.80 19.31 4.86
N LEU A 709 28.91 18.57 4.82
CA LEU A 709 30.24 19.14 5.03
C LEU A 709 30.64 20.08 3.89
N ARG A 710 30.24 19.79 2.65
CA ARG A 710 30.43 20.71 1.52
C ARG A 710 29.63 22.00 1.74
N LEU A 711 28.38 21.91 2.17
CA LEU A 711 27.57 23.08 2.54
C LEU A 711 28.25 23.91 3.62
N ALA A 712 28.82 23.27 4.66
CA ALA A 712 29.52 23.96 5.73
C ALA A 712 30.84 24.62 5.29
N ALA A 713 31.53 24.06 4.30
CA ALA A 713 32.75 24.65 3.73
C ALA A 713 32.44 25.86 2.83
N GLU A 714 31.33 25.81 2.09
CA GLU A 714 30.83 26.94 1.30
C GLU A 714 30.20 28.03 2.20
N GLY A 715 29.61 27.61 3.32
CA GLY A 715 29.09 28.41 4.42
C GLY A 715 30.19 29.19 5.14
N GLY A 716 30.07 30.51 5.22
CA GLY A 716 30.98 31.33 6.01
C GLY A 716 30.88 31.00 7.50
N ALA A 717 31.80 30.16 8.01
CA ALA A 717 31.93 29.74 9.41
C ALA A 717 30.72 28.95 9.98
N THR A 718 30.11 28.06 9.19
CA THR A 718 29.02 27.20 9.64
C THR A 718 29.51 26.09 10.58
N ARG A 719 28.90 25.98 11.77
CA ARG A 719 29.20 24.90 12.73
C ARG A 719 28.45 23.61 12.40
N VAL A 720 29.12 22.47 12.47
CA VAL A 720 28.50 21.15 12.21
C VAL A 720 28.37 20.33 13.49
N HIS A 721 27.16 19.89 13.80
CA HIS A 721 26.83 19.00 14.91
C HIS A 721 26.42 17.64 14.34
N HIS A 722 27.37 16.70 14.31
CA HIS A 722 27.17 15.36 13.75
C HIS A 722 26.72 14.37 14.81
N LEU A 723 25.56 13.74 14.62
CA LEU A 723 25.07 12.70 15.52
C LEU A 723 25.52 11.32 15.02
N SER A 724 26.43 10.73 15.79
CA SER A 724 27.02 9.41 15.61
C SER A 724 26.46 8.44 16.68
N SER A 725 27.04 7.25 16.80
CA SER A 725 26.58 6.19 17.71
C SER A 725 27.76 5.63 18.51
N LEU A 726 27.56 5.22 19.76
CA LEU A 726 28.57 4.44 20.50
C LEU A 726 28.71 3.01 19.97
N GLY A 727 27.74 2.53 19.18
CA GLY A 727 27.79 1.23 18.50
C GLY A 727 28.88 1.11 17.43
N LEU A 728 29.67 2.17 17.20
CA LEU A 728 30.88 2.09 16.39
C LEU A 728 32.04 1.39 17.11
N PHE A 729 32.01 1.30 18.44
CA PHE A 729 33.00 0.51 19.18
C PHE A 729 32.51 -0.92 19.27
N ARG A 730 33.18 -1.83 18.57
CA ARG A 730 32.82 -3.24 18.59
C ARG A 730 33.46 -3.93 19.79
N ALA A 731 32.69 -4.78 20.48
CA ALA A 731 33.23 -5.56 21.58
C ALA A 731 34.39 -6.45 21.09
N GLY A 732 35.57 -6.25 21.66
CA GLY A 732 36.80 -6.97 21.31
C GLY A 732 37.04 -8.25 22.11
N ALA A 733 38.23 -8.85 21.94
CA ALA A 733 38.67 -10.01 22.70
C ALA A 733 38.92 -9.71 24.19
N GLU A 734 39.13 -8.45 24.57
CA GLU A 734 39.23 -8.01 25.97
C GLU A 734 38.31 -6.80 26.18
N PRO A 735 37.65 -6.66 27.35
CA PRO A 735 36.85 -5.47 27.65
C PRO A 735 37.73 -4.21 27.62
N ARG A 736 37.28 -3.17 26.92
CA ARG A 736 37.99 -1.90 26.79
C ARG A 736 37.29 -0.81 27.58
N LEU A 737 38.10 0.13 28.09
CA LEU A 737 37.58 1.39 28.59
C LEU A 737 37.49 2.36 27.42
N ILE A 738 36.27 2.68 27.00
CA ILE A 738 36.00 3.62 25.92
C ILE A 738 35.69 4.99 26.52
N THR A 739 36.39 6.00 26.03
CA THR A 739 36.27 7.39 26.48
C THR A 739 36.08 8.32 25.30
N GLU A 740 35.82 9.59 25.56
CA GLU A 740 35.64 10.62 24.53
C GLU A 740 36.92 10.89 23.71
N ASP A 741 38.08 10.38 24.15
CA ASP A 741 39.36 10.45 23.43
C ASP A 741 39.70 9.15 22.68
N SER A 742 38.86 8.12 22.78
CA SER A 742 39.06 6.87 22.06
C SER A 742 38.89 7.08 20.55
N ASP A 743 39.97 6.79 19.81
CA ASP A 743 39.98 6.78 18.35
C ASP A 743 39.14 5.61 17.81
N THR A 744 38.58 5.82 16.63
CA THR A 744 37.78 4.87 15.88
C THR A 744 38.52 4.33 14.66
N ALA A 745 39.71 4.86 14.34
CA ALA A 745 40.50 4.47 13.18
C ALA A 745 40.80 2.96 13.10
N ASP A 746 41.03 2.33 14.25
CA ASP A 746 41.35 0.90 14.34
C ASP A 746 40.11 -0.01 14.39
N GLU A 747 38.89 0.57 14.42
CA GLU A 747 37.66 -0.22 14.41
C GLU A 747 37.37 -0.75 13.01
N THR A 748 37.14 -2.06 12.92
CA THR A 748 36.81 -2.72 11.65
C THR A 748 35.31 -2.99 11.54
N HIS A 749 34.68 -2.39 10.53
CA HIS A 749 33.25 -2.56 10.27
C HIS A 749 33.01 -3.32 8.97
N PRO A 750 32.54 -4.58 9.03
CA PRO A 750 32.09 -5.34 7.89
C PRO A 750 31.05 -4.55 7.08
N LEU A 751 31.17 -4.59 5.76
CA LEU A 751 30.17 -3.98 4.87
C LEU A 751 28.78 -4.58 5.07
N ALA A 752 28.70 -5.83 5.54
CA ALA A 752 27.44 -6.48 5.85
C ALA A 752 26.76 -5.96 7.14
N ASP A 753 27.43 -5.13 7.95
CA ASP A 753 26.83 -4.32 9.01
C ASP A 753 26.70 -2.87 8.54
N GLY A 754 25.82 -2.65 7.57
CA GLY A 754 25.81 -1.41 6.80
C GLY A 754 25.53 -0.15 7.61
N TYR A 755 24.71 -0.26 8.67
CA TYR A 755 24.41 0.89 9.52
C TYR A 755 25.62 1.30 10.37
N ALA A 756 26.27 0.34 11.05
CA ALA A 756 27.46 0.63 11.84
C ALA A 756 28.63 1.10 10.95
N ALA A 757 28.83 0.44 9.81
CA ALA A 757 29.82 0.85 8.80
C ALA A 757 29.57 2.27 8.31
N GLY A 758 28.33 2.61 7.94
CA GLY A 758 27.97 3.97 7.50
C GLY A 758 28.21 5.04 8.56
N LYS A 759 27.88 4.75 9.82
CA LYS A 759 28.15 5.65 10.95
C LYS A 759 29.64 5.82 11.21
N TRP A 760 30.41 4.74 11.15
CA TRP A 760 31.86 4.79 11.29
C TRP A 760 32.51 5.65 10.19
N VAL A 761 32.16 5.43 8.91
CA VAL A 761 32.69 6.22 7.79
C VAL A 761 32.33 7.70 7.95
N ALA A 762 31.09 8.02 8.34
CA ALA A 762 30.67 9.40 8.56
C ALA A 762 31.39 10.06 9.75
N ASP A 763 31.59 9.34 10.86
CA ASP A 763 32.34 9.80 12.03
C ASP A 763 33.80 10.15 11.66
N ARG A 764 34.46 9.25 10.90
CA ARG A 764 35.80 9.46 10.34
C ARG A 764 35.86 10.65 9.38
N MET A 765 34.88 10.80 8.50
CA MET A 765 34.79 11.91 7.54
C MET A 765 34.68 13.26 8.24
N VAL A 766 33.90 13.35 9.32
CA VAL A 766 33.82 14.57 10.14
C VAL A 766 35.15 14.82 10.85
N GLY A 767 35.82 13.77 11.35
CA GLY A 767 37.18 13.88 11.88
C GLY A 767 38.18 14.47 10.87
N HIS A 768 38.13 14.01 9.61
CA HIS A 768 38.94 14.59 8.52
C HIS A 768 38.60 16.05 8.23
N ALA A 769 37.33 16.45 8.34
CA ALA A 769 36.93 17.86 8.19
C ALA A 769 37.50 18.72 9.33
N VAL A 770 37.43 18.26 10.58
CA VAL A 770 38.00 18.95 11.76
C VAL A 770 39.51 19.12 11.63
N ALA A 771 40.23 18.07 11.19
CA ALA A 771 41.66 18.15 10.93
C ALA A 771 42.04 19.19 9.85
N ARG A 772 41.08 19.58 9.00
CA ARG A 772 41.21 20.62 7.98
C ARG A 772 40.62 21.98 8.40
N GLY A 773 40.29 22.15 9.68
CA GLY A 773 39.83 23.41 10.26
C GLY A 773 38.32 23.60 10.33
N ALA A 774 37.50 22.57 10.08
CA ALA A 774 36.05 22.67 10.25
C ALA A 774 35.66 22.86 11.73
N ASP A 775 34.72 23.76 12.02
CA ASP A 775 34.07 23.86 13.33
C ASP A 775 33.00 22.76 13.44
N ALA A 776 33.40 21.54 13.80
CA ALA A 776 32.49 20.41 13.93
C ALA A 776 32.60 19.69 15.29
N ARG A 777 31.46 19.18 15.76
CA ARG A 777 31.32 18.38 16.98
C ARG A 777 30.64 17.06 16.64
N VAL A 778 31.09 15.98 17.29
CA VAL A 778 30.57 14.62 17.11
C VAL A 778 29.91 14.18 18.41
N TYR A 779 28.64 13.80 18.34
CA TYR A 779 27.85 13.30 19.47
C TYR A 779 27.60 11.81 19.26
N ARG A 780 28.34 10.95 19.97
CA ARG A 780 28.15 9.49 19.92
C ARG A 780 27.07 9.11 20.93
N LEU A 781 25.89 8.74 20.43
CA LEU A 781 24.76 8.37 21.25
C LEU A 781 24.84 6.90 21.68
N GLY A 782 24.51 6.62 22.93
CA GLY A 782 24.16 5.29 23.41
C GLY A 782 22.80 4.84 22.85
N ARG A 783 22.23 3.80 23.43
CA ARG A 783 20.95 3.24 22.95
C ARG A 783 19.80 4.17 23.31
N VAL A 784 19.33 4.96 22.34
CA VAL A 784 18.17 5.82 22.56
C VAL A 784 16.92 4.96 22.73
N TRP A 785 16.19 5.22 23.81
CA TRP A 785 15.00 4.49 24.22
C TRP A 785 13.83 5.46 24.42
N ALA A 786 12.67 4.96 24.83
CA ALA A 786 11.42 5.69 25.00
C ALA A 786 11.58 7.05 25.68
N ASP A 787 10.65 7.97 25.44
CA ASP A 787 10.63 9.22 26.19
C ASP A 787 10.28 8.95 27.66
N SER A 788 10.99 9.65 28.56
CA SER A 788 10.90 9.42 30.00
C SER A 788 9.57 9.82 30.64
N ARG A 789 8.68 10.50 29.90
CA ARG A 789 7.42 11.04 30.44
C ARG A 789 6.18 10.30 29.95
N HIS A 790 6.11 9.98 28.66
CA HIS A 790 4.90 9.42 28.04
C HIS A 790 5.11 8.02 27.49
N GLY A 791 6.32 7.47 27.56
CA GLY A 791 6.64 6.14 27.02
C GLY A 791 6.63 6.05 25.50
N ALA A 792 6.57 7.18 24.77
CA ALA A 792 6.67 7.23 23.31
C ALA A 792 7.98 6.60 22.85
N VAL A 793 7.85 5.54 22.07
CA VAL A 793 8.94 4.71 21.58
C VAL A 793 8.73 4.43 20.08
N ASN A 794 9.82 4.13 19.39
CA ASN A 794 9.73 3.53 18.06
C ASN A 794 9.54 2.00 18.21
N PRO A 795 8.40 1.41 17.82
CA PRO A 795 8.18 -0.04 17.97
C PRO A 795 9.15 -0.87 17.12
N ASP A 796 9.70 -0.28 16.07
CA ASP A 796 10.71 -0.92 15.23
C ASP A 796 12.10 -0.97 15.87
N ASP A 797 12.31 -0.31 17.01
CA ASP A 797 13.58 -0.34 17.76
C ASP A 797 13.96 -1.76 18.19
N MET A 798 15.24 -2.11 18.07
CA MET A 798 15.74 -3.45 18.35
C MET A 798 15.53 -3.88 19.81
N TYR A 799 15.65 -2.96 20.78
CA TYR A 799 15.41 -3.29 22.19
C TYR A 799 13.91 -3.41 22.48
N CYS A 800 13.08 -2.57 21.87
CA CYS A 800 11.62 -2.73 21.93
C CYS A 800 11.20 -4.13 21.41
N ARG A 801 11.73 -4.54 20.25
CA ARG A 801 11.50 -5.89 19.69
C ARG A 801 11.99 -7.02 20.60
N LEU A 802 13.12 -6.83 21.28
CA LEU A 802 13.65 -7.79 22.26
C LEU A 802 12.66 -7.94 23.42
N LEU A 803 12.24 -6.83 24.02
CA LEU A 803 11.33 -6.83 25.17
C LEU A 803 9.98 -7.47 24.83
N THR A 804 9.37 -7.11 23.70
CA THR A 804 8.09 -7.70 23.26
C THR A 804 8.22 -9.19 22.96
N THR A 805 9.34 -9.61 22.36
CA THR A 805 9.61 -11.03 22.12
C THR A 805 9.82 -11.78 23.42
N CYS A 806 10.53 -11.21 24.39
CA CYS A 806 10.70 -11.83 25.71
C CYS A 806 9.35 -11.99 26.44
N ALA A 807 8.49 -10.96 26.38
CA ALA A 807 7.14 -11.02 26.93
C ALA A 807 6.30 -12.12 26.26
N ALA A 808 6.35 -12.20 24.92
CA ALA A 808 5.63 -13.20 24.14
C ALA A 808 6.16 -14.64 24.31
N LEU A 809 7.43 -14.81 24.68
CA LEU A 809 8.03 -16.10 25.03
C LEU A 809 7.90 -16.45 26.52
N GLY A 810 7.45 -15.51 27.36
CA GLY A 810 7.46 -15.66 28.82
C GLY A 810 8.85 -15.92 29.39
N SER A 811 9.91 -15.51 28.69
CA SER A 811 11.28 -15.72 29.12
C SER A 811 12.23 -14.64 28.60
N VAL A 812 13.26 -14.36 29.40
CA VAL A 812 14.28 -13.35 29.10
C VAL A 812 15.67 -14.00 29.22
N PRO A 813 16.62 -13.70 28.32
CA PRO A 813 17.99 -14.19 28.47
C PRO A 813 18.62 -13.62 29.75
N ARG A 814 19.46 -14.39 30.45
CA ARG A 814 20.16 -13.95 31.67
C ARG A 814 21.53 -13.28 31.41
N ASP A 815 22.02 -13.37 30.18
CA ASP A 815 23.38 -12.96 29.79
C ASP A 815 23.46 -11.47 29.42
N ALA A 816 24.63 -10.99 29.00
CA ALA A 816 24.90 -9.57 28.70
C ALA A 816 23.90 -8.90 27.74
N VAL A 817 23.22 -9.67 26.88
CA VAL A 817 22.16 -9.19 25.97
C VAL A 817 20.96 -8.57 26.70
N ALA A 818 20.73 -8.98 27.96
CA ALA A 818 19.62 -8.49 28.77
C ALA A 818 19.91 -7.15 29.44
N TRP A 819 21.18 -6.75 29.49
CA TRP A 819 21.61 -5.47 30.05
C TRP A 819 21.70 -4.41 28.95
N ALA A 820 21.17 -3.22 29.22
CA ALA A 820 21.28 -2.11 28.28
C ALA A 820 21.42 -0.75 28.97
N ASP A 821 22.32 0.08 28.46
CA ASP A 821 22.42 1.50 28.79
C ASP A 821 21.40 2.29 27.97
N LEU A 822 20.16 2.38 28.47
CA LEU A 822 19.06 3.06 27.77
C LEU A 822 19.08 4.56 28.04
N LEU A 823 19.16 5.34 26.97
CA LEU A 823 19.12 6.79 27.00
C LEU A 823 17.72 7.29 26.59
N PRO A 824 16.90 7.82 27.50
CA PRO A 824 15.56 8.30 27.13
C PRO A 824 15.61 9.40 26.06
N ALA A 825 14.73 9.31 25.06
CA ALA A 825 14.78 10.16 23.86
C ALA A 825 14.67 11.67 24.17
N ASP A 826 13.82 12.04 25.12
CA ASP A 826 13.65 13.42 25.56
C ASP A 826 14.86 13.93 26.35
N VAL A 827 15.54 13.06 27.11
CA VAL A 827 16.80 13.38 27.80
C VAL A 827 17.92 13.58 26.77
N ALA A 828 18.02 12.69 25.78
CA ALA A 828 18.98 12.82 24.68
C ALA A 828 18.78 14.15 23.94
N ALA A 829 17.54 14.50 23.60
CA ALA A 829 17.20 15.74 22.93
C ALA A 829 17.55 16.98 23.78
N ARG A 830 17.26 16.96 25.10
CA ARG A 830 17.68 18.01 26.05
C ARG A 830 19.19 18.21 26.06
N ALA A 831 19.94 17.13 26.19
CA ALA A 831 21.40 17.18 26.20
C ALA A 831 21.96 17.69 24.87
N LEU A 832 21.47 17.16 23.74
CA LEU A 832 21.89 17.58 22.41
C LEU A 832 21.59 19.05 22.15
N ALA A 833 20.38 19.52 22.41
CA ALA A 833 20.02 20.92 22.19
C ALA A 833 20.86 21.86 23.08
N ALA A 834 21.13 21.48 24.33
CA ALA A 834 22.02 22.23 25.21
C ALA A 834 23.44 22.35 24.62
N LEU A 835 24.00 21.24 24.14
CA LEU A 835 25.33 21.18 23.56
C LEU A 835 25.42 21.81 22.16
N VAL A 836 24.33 21.83 21.39
CA VAL A 836 24.26 22.51 20.08
C VAL A 836 24.34 24.02 20.26
N LEU A 837 23.60 24.55 21.25
CA LEU A 837 23.56 25.97 21.55
C LEU A 837 24.76 26.43 22.41
N ASP A 838 25.62 25.50 22.82
CA ASP A 838 26.76 25.78 23.67
C ASP A 838 27.88 26.54 22.94
N ARG A 839 28.38 27.59 23.61
CA ARG A 839 29.32 28.59 23.10
C ARG A 839 30.80 28.21 23.28
N GLU A 840 31.08 27.02 23.80
CA GLU A 840 32.44 26.53 24.05
C GLU A 840 33.30 26.47 22.75
N PRO A 841 34.54 27.01 22.73
CA PRO A 841 35.42 26.90 21.57
C PRO A 841 35.78 25.43 21.25
N THR A 842 35.87 25.09 19.97
CA THR A 842 36.04 23.71 19.46
C THR A 842 37.42 23.09 19.72
N GLY A 843 38.39 23.88 20.22
CA GLY A 843 39.83 23.65 20.11
C GLY A 843 40.47 22.43 20.78
N THR A 844 39.78 21.61 21.59
CA THR A 844 40.40 20.37 22.15
C THR A 844 39.45 19.22 22.54
N ALA A 845 38.13 19.28 22.32
CA ALA A 845 37.21 18.17 22.70
C ALA A 845 35.89 18.16 21.91
N GLY A 846 35.98 17.94 20.59
CA GLY A 846 34.82 17.92 19.69
C GLY A 846 33.92 16.68 19.85
N VAL A 847 34.42 15.59 20.42
CA VAL A 847 33.66 14.33 20.61
C VAL A 847 33.00 14.31 21.99
N ARG A 848 31.71 13.98 22.03
CA ARG A 848 30.89 13.84 23.23
C ARG A 848 30.17 12.50 23.23
N HIS A 849 30.19 11.79 24.35
CA HIS A 849 29.51 10.51 24.52
C HIS A 849 28.24 10.75 25.33
N LEU A 850 27.08 10.52 24.71
CA LEU A 850 25.78 10.68 25.35
C LEU A 850 25.19 9.31 25.59
N HIS A 851 25.31 8.79 26.81
CA HIS A 851 24.72 7.52 27.20
C HIS A 851 24.23 7.60 28.65
N HIS A 852 23.35 6.68 29.03
CA HIS A 852 22.97 6.53 30.43
C HIS A 852 24.08 5.78 31.18
N VAL A 853 24.40 6.22 32.40
CA VAL A 853 25.53 5.67 33.18
C VAL A 853 25.17 4.43 33.97
N ARG A 854 23.88 4.14 34.11
CA ARG A 854 23.40 2.90 34.76
C ARG A 854 22.68 2.01 33.75
N PRO A 855 23.16 0.78 33.51
CA PRO A 855 22.44 -0.17 32.70
C PRO A 855 21.19 -0.65 33.45
N VAL A 856 20.15 -0.97 32.69
CA VAL A 856 18.93 -1.61 33.19
C VAL A 856 18.85 -3.05 32.69
N HIS A 857 18.18 -3.91 33.44
CA HIS A 857 17.97 -5.29 33.05
C HIS A 857 16.60 -5.46 32.39
N ALA A 858 16.54 -6.24 31.31
CA ALA A 858 15.29 -6.53 30.61
C ALA A 858 14.24 -7.19 31.51
N LEU A 859 14.66 -7.91 32.58
CA LEU A 859 13.72 -8.46 33.56
C LEU A 859 12.97 -7.37 34.34
N ASP A 860 13.56 -6.21 34.59
CA ASP A 860 12.88 -5.12 35.30
C ASP A 860 11.68 -4.63 34.48
N PHE A 861 11.81 -4.61 33.16
CA PHE A 861 10.71 -4.33 32.24
C PHE A 861 9.64 -5.42 32.30
N LEU A 862 10.06 -6.69 32.30
CA LEU A 862 9.13 -7.80 32.22
C LEU A 862 8.39 -8.03 33.56
N ARG A 863 8.98 -7.66 34.70
CA ARG A 863 8.28 -7.66 36.00
C ARG A 863 7.10 -6.68 36.02
N VAL A 864 7.29 -5.49 35.45
CA VAL A 864 6.20 -4.52 35.31
C VAL A 864 5.14 -5.05 34.35
N TYR A 865 5.55 -5.61 33.21
CA TYR A 865 4.63 -6.26 32.27
C TYR A 865 3.81 -7.37 32.94
N ASP A 866 4.49 -8.26 33.68
CA ASP A 866 3.88 -9.36 34.42
C ASP A 866 2.84 -8.85 35.43
N SER A 867 3.15 -7.77 36.15
CA SER A 867 2.21 -7.14 37.07
C SER A 867 0.99 -6.53 36.37
N LEU A 868 1.16 -5.98 35.17
CA LEU A 868 0.06 -5.38 34.38
C LEU A 868 -0.83 -6.44 33.73
N HIS A 869 -0.29 -7.60 33.36
CA HIS A 869 -0.97 -8.62 32.55
C HIS A 869 -1.26 -9.94 33.28
N GLY A 870 -0.83 -10.08 34.54
CA GLY A 870 -1.01 -11.31 35.32
C GLY A 870 -0.19 -12.49 34.77
N THR A 871 0.95 -12.20 34.13
CA THR A 871 1.87 -13.21 33.57
C THR A 871 3.07 -13.44 34.48
N HIS A 872 3.95 -14.36 34.08
CA HIS A 872 5.22 -14.57 34.77
C HIS A 872 6.34 -14.87 33.75
N THR A 873 7.41 -14.10 33.83
CA THR A 873 8.60 -14.22 33.01
C THR A 873 9.72 -14.91 33.77
N ARG A 874 10.33 -15.93 33.16
CA ARG A 874 11.51 -16.63 33.70
C ARG A 874 12.82 -16.19 33.03
N GLU A 875 13.90 -16.10 33.80
CA GLU A 875 15.25 -15.94 33.25
C GLU A 875 15.81 -17.28 32.76
N VAL A 876 16.41 -17.29 31.57
CA VAL A 876 16.99 -18.50 30.94
C VAL A 876 18.36 -18.19 30.32
N PRO A 877 19.25 -19.18 30.11
CA PRO A 877 20.48 -18.98 29.34
C PRO A 877 20.18 -18.49 27.92
N LEU A 878 21.06 -17.63 27.35
CA LEU A 878 20.90 -17.08 26.00
C LEU A 878 20.69 -18.17 24.94
N GLY A 879 21.40 -19.28 25.04
CA GLY A 879 21.23 -20.42 24.12
C GLY A 879 19.83 -21.06 24.20
N GLU A 880 19.26 -21.15 25.40
CA GLU A 880 17.89 -21.64 25.59
C GLU A 880 16.88 -20.64 25.02
N TRP A 881 17.07 -19.35 25.26
CA TRP A 881 16.19 -18.31 24.72
C TRP A 881 16.21 -18.26 23.19
N LEU A 882 17.40 -18.32 22.57
CA LEU A 882 17.56 -18.40 21.12
C LEU A 882 16.96 -19.69 20.55
N GLY A 883 17.03 -20.80 21.28
CA GLY A 883 16.32 -22.03 20.96
C GLY A 883 14.81 -21.83 20.91
N ALA A 884 14.23 -21.28 21.98
CA ALA A 884 12.79 -21.00 22.05
C ALA A 884 12.31 -20.02 20.97
N LEU A 885 13.14 -19.01 20.63
CA LEU A 885 12.86 -18.09 19.53
C LEU A 885 12.86 -18.82 18.18
N ARG A 886 13.84 -19.71 17.93
CA ARG A 886 13.90 -20.54 16.72
C ARG A 886 12.66 -21.43 16.60
N ASP A 887 12.34 -22.17 17.66
CA ASP A 887 11.19 -23.08 17.69
C ASP A 887 9.88 -22.34 17.42
N ALA A 888 9.73 -21.12 17.96
CA ALA A 888 8.59 -20.26 17.69
C ALA A 888 8.51 -19.85 16.21
N GLY A 889 9.63 -19.51 15.58
CA GLY A 889 9.70 -19.19 14.16
C GLY A 889 9.40 -20.40 13.26
N GLU A 890 9.90 -21.58 13.62
CA GLU A 890 9.61 -22.85 12.93
C GLU A 890 8.13 -23.24 13.06
N ALA A 891 7.51 -22.95 14.20
CA ALA A 891 6.07 -23.13 14.43
C ALA A 891 5.20 -22.06 13.75
N GLY A 892 5.78 -21.12 12.99
CA GLY A 892 5.06 -20.10 12.24
C GLY A 892 4.58 -18.92 13.08
N ARG A 893 5.07 -18.72 14.31
CA ARG A 893 4.77 -17.52 15.10
C ARG A 893 5.52 -16.33 14.53
N GLU A 894 4.87 -15.18 14.48
CA GLU A 894 5.48 -13.91 14.08
C GLU A 894 5.97 -13.15 15.32
N LEU A 895 7.23 -13.35 15.69
CA LEU A 895 7.87 -12.63 16.79
C LEU A 895 8.76 -11.50 16.27
N PRO A 896 8.65 -10.26 16.81
CA PRO A 896 9.35 -9.08 16.26
C PRO A 896 10.88 -9.18 16.22
N PHE A 897 11.49 -10.04 17.03
CA PHE A 897 12.94 -10.23 17.10
C PHE A 897 13.47 -11.37 16.21
N LEU A 898 12.59 -12.19 15.60
CA LEU A 898 13.00 -13.30 14.72
C LEU A 898 14.01 -12.92 13.62
N PRO A 899 13.89 -11.77 12.93
CA PRO A 899 14.85 -11.38 11.89
C PRO A 899 16.30 -11.23 12.39
N TYR A 900 16.51 -11.12 13.70
CA TYR A 900 17.82 -10.92 14.32
C TYR A 900 18.42 -12.22 14.88
N LEU A 901 17.72 -13.35 14.80
CA LEU A 901 18.12 -14.63 15.40
C LEU A 901 19.55 -15.02 15.03
N ASP A 902 19.88 -15.08 13.74
CA ASP A 902 21.20 -15.52 13.26
C ASP A 902 22.34 -14.62 13.75
N ALA A 903 22.13 -13.31 13.72
CA ALA A 903 23.13 -12.33 14.20
C ALA A 903 23.39 -12.51 15.70
N PHE A 904 22.34 -12.79 16.48
CA PHE A 904 22.46 -13.03 17.91
C PHE A 904 22.98 -14.43 18.25
N GLU A 905 22.78 -15.43 17.38
CA GLU A 905 23.44 -16.72 17.51
C GLU A 905 24.93 -16.66 17.23
N GLU A 906 25.34 -15.90 16.22
CA GLU A 906 26.76 -15.63 15.96
C GLU A 906 27.38 -14.91 17.16
N TYR A 907 26.70 -13.88 17.66
CA TYR A 907 27.09 -13.20 18.88
C TYR A 907 27.17 -14.16 20.08
N ALA A 908 26.18 -15.02 20.29
CA ALA A 908 26.19 -16.02 21.35
C ALA A 908 27.36 -17.01 21.23
N ARG A 909 27.74 -17.41 20.02
CA ARG A 909 28.93 -18.26 19.78
C ARG A 909 30.23 -17.57 20.22
N THR A 910 30.30 -16.24 20.12
CA THR A 910 31.45 -15.46 20.63
C THR A 910 31.42 -15.30 22.16
N LEU A 911 30.23 -15.29 22.77
CA LEU A 911 30.02 -15.18 24.22
C LEU A 911 30.42 -16.43 25.02
N VAL A 912 30.34 -17.65 24.43
CA VAL A 912 30.67 -18.92 25.13
C VAL A 912 32.11 -18.95 25.69
N THR A 913 32.98 -18.05 25.26
CA THR A 913 34.35 -17.94 25.76
C THR A 913 34.54 -17.00 26.95
N LYS A 914 33.52 -16.25 27.43
CA LYS A 914 33.70 -15.24 28.49
C LYS A 914 32.51 -15.09 29.45
N PRO A 915 32.75 -14.89 30.75
CA PRO A 915 31.70 -14.54 31.71
C PRO A 915 31.23 -13.07 31.57
N ALA A 916 29.97 -12.80 31.86
CA ALA A 916 29.40 -11.45 31.91
C ALA A 916 29.85 -10.67 33.17
N PRO A 917 29.96 -9.33 33.11
CA PRO A 917 29.83 -8.45 31.94
C PRO A 917 31.20 -8.21 31.28
N ALA A 918 31.57 -9.00 30.28
CA ALA A 918 32.73 -8.73 29.42
C ALA A 918 32.36 -7.76 28.29
N VAL A 919 31.76 -6.60 28.63
CA VAL A 919 31.33 -5.56 27.70
C VAL A 919 32.22 -4.33 27.86
N ASP A 920 32.51 -3.64 26.76
CA ASP A 920 33.24 -2.36 26.78
C ASP A 920 32.53 -1.38 27.73
N THR A 921 33.30 -0.73 28.60
CA THR A 921 32.79 0.25 29.56
C THR A 921 32.93 1.64 28.97
N PHE A 922 31.83 2.38 28.88
CA PHE A 922 31.84 3.75 28.38
C PHE A 922 31.99 4.75 29.53
N ARG A 923 32.89 5.72 29.38
CA ARG A 923 33.03 6.87 30.28
C ARG A 923 32.93 8.17 29.51
N SER A 924 32.05 9.04 29.99
CA SER A 924 31.66 10.30 29.36
C SER A 924 31.94 11.50 30.27
N ARG A 925 33.12 11.53 30.91
CA ARG A 925 33.43 12.51 31.97
C ARG A 925 33.28 13.96 31.48
N ARG A 926 33.84 14.29 30.31
CA ARG A 926 33.77 15.68 29.80
C ARG A 926 32.35 16.08 29.45
N THR A 927 31.58 15.14 28.90
CA THR A 927 30.18 15.34 28.54
C THR A 927 29.32 15.50 29.80
N ALA A 928 29.53 14.67 30.82
CA ALA A 928 28.82 14.75 32.09
C ALA A 928 29.07 16.07 32.82
N GLU A 929 30.34 16.45 33.02
CA GLU A 929 30.73 17.73 33.65
C GLU A 929 30.13 18.93 32.90
N ARG A 930 30.11 18.87 31.55
CA ARG A 930 29.54 19.96 30.74
C ARG A 930 28.01 20.01 30.81
N LEU A 931 27.34 18.87 30.75
CA LEU A 931 25.88 18.81 30.85
C LEU A 931 25.38 19.22 32.22
N GLU A 932 26.10 18.89 33.29
CA GLU A 932 25.83 19.37 34.64
C GLU A 932 25.93 20.90 34.71
N ALA A 933 27.00 21.48 34.15
CA ALA A 933 27.16 22.94 34.04
C ALA A 933 26.05 23.61 33.20
N LEU A 934 25.47 22.89 32.24
CA LEU A 934 24.34 23.32 31.42
C LEU A 934 22.97 22.99 32.03
N GLY A 935 22.94 22.42 33.24
CA GLY A 935 21.71 22.08 33.97
C GLY A 935 20.91 20.91 33.38
N VAL A 936 21.56 19.98 32.68
CA VAL A 936 20.93 18.78 32.11
C VAL A 936 21.22 17.57 32.99
N THR A 937 20.16 16.95 33.51
CA THR A 937 20.23 15.76 34.37
C THR A 937 19.66 14.52 33.67
N PHE A 938 20.18 13.35 34.04
CA PHE A 938 19.76 12.06 33.52
C PHE A 938 18.96 11.34 34.62
N PRO A 939 17.64 11.20 34.49
CA PRO A 939 16.82 10.52 35.49
C PRO A 939 17.09 9.02 35.48
N GLU A 940 16.92 8.38 36.63
CA GLU A 940 16.89 6.91 36.68
C GLU A 940 15.68 6.37 35.92
N ILE A 941 15.85 5.19 35.31
CA ILE A 941 14.74 4.46 34.69
C ILE A 941 14.04 3.68 35.79
N ASP A 942 12.91 4.21 36.23
CA ASP A 942 12.10 3.65 37.31
C ASP A 942 10.87 2.89 36.79
N GLU A 943 10.14 2.29 37.72
CA GLU A 943 8.91 1.54 37.43
C GLU A 943 7.86 2.41 36.72
N ALA A 944 7.76 3.71 37.05
CA ALA A 944 6.80 4.61 36.43
C ALA A 944 7.10 4.82 34.94
N MET A 945 8.37 4.99 34.58
CA MET A 945 8.81 5.14 33.19
C MET A 945 8.57 3.84 32.39
N ILE A 946 8.89 2.69 32.98
CA ILE A 946 8.64 1.37 32.38
C ILE A 946 7.14 1.13 32.18
N THR A 947 6.31 1.51 33.16
CA THR A 947 4.85 1.42 33.07
C THR A 947 4.29 2.26 31.93
N ALA A 948 4.76 3.52 31.80
CA ALA A 948 4.38 4.39 30.71
C ALA A 948 4.75 3.81 29.34
N PHE A 949 5.94 3.20 29.21
CA PHE A 949 6.37 2.49 28.01
C PHE A 949 5.40 1.37 27.62
N TRP A 950 5.04 0.47 28.54
CA TRP A 950 4.12 -0.63 28.23
C TRP A 950 2.72 -0.16 27.87
N HIS A 951 2.18 0.83 28.59
CA HIS A 951 0.90 1.44 28.24
C HIS A 951 0.90 2.09 26.86
N ARG A 952 1.99 2.79 26.51
CA ARG A 952 2.09 3.42 25.20
C ARG A 952 2.13 2.39 24.08
N LEU A 953 2.91 1.33 24.26
CA LEU A 953 3.02 0.24 23.28
C LEU A 953 1.72 -0.56 23.14
N ALA A 954 0.95 -0.73 24.22
CA ALA A 954 -0.40 -1.30 24.17
C ALA A 954 -1.35 -0.44 23.32
N ALA A 955 -1.27 0.88 23.48
CA ALA A 955 -2.14 1.82 22.77
C ALA A 955 -1.85 1.91 21.25
N THR A 956 -0.66 1.51 20.79
CA THR A 956 -0.32 1.47 19.35
C THR A 956 -0.76 0.17 18.68
N GLY A 957 -1.20 -0.84 19.44
CA GLY A 957 -1.61 -2.15 18.92
C GLY A 957 -0.45 -3.10 18.63
N ASP A 958 0.80 -2.72 18.96
CA ASP A 958 2.00 -3.52 18.69
C ASP A 958 2.23 -4.66 19.71
N LEU A 959 1.38 -4.77 20.75
CA LEU A 959 1.40 -5.84 21.75
C LEU A 959 0.40 -6.98 21.46
N ALA A 960 -0.57 -6.75 20.58
CA ALA A 960 -1.59 -7.73 20.19
C ALA A 960 -1.12 -8.50 18.96
#